data_AF-A0A9P7AR42-F1
#
_entry.id   AF-A0A9P7AR42-F1
#
_cell.length_a   1.000
_cell.length_b   1.000
_cell.length_c   1.000
_cell.angle_alpha   90.00
_cell.angle_beta   90.00
_cell.angle_gamma   90.00
#
_symmetry.space_group_name_H-M   'P 1'
#
loop_
_entity.id
_entity.type
_entity.pdbx_description
1 polymer ?
#
loop_
_entity_poly.entity_id
_entity_poly.type
_entity_poly.pdbx_seq_one_letter_code
_entity_poly.pdbx_strand_id
1 'polypeptide(L)'
;MSGWHVSFEDILALHQSDFVAASQETRLGILRTVRDHIIAKNKSQEESVELPKALKKAIRCYYCQFLTDEDDLQAEEELLRDEQEDGTSSLSPEEREAGARPKDAAFYKKEVSDWDVAQRLFKQEIDEYDKEEQAKLGVKNEIKYRTGHARDWFKNMTPAQRKEVENAREKWNKEGAPPESQTMYRKRHLKKILEDFTEQICRTMGCQVMILASHKKLADQTLNVVVHESKPVNSKKPFTQSSRGNKEWMSEGFEKFAEWSKLEFYPEENDDDSNDKEEGDGKPSLPDVILDKTGYAKLPSRAGVAARGQQELVHQIFRASYKVFMDTTKPVPWREVVANPSLYLDPNSVPEGFILRDPSHMRAENINQLWAHWEARRAAKKKLVIFNAAKIGDMSKERLRNAVPHQQKTKKMYVEIEPVTASSSKGAASTHPTHRTTRLAKDASSESKSAGAPSTGHRTNLAKSDPSEDESAAAASRGRRTTTAARPSSAQQGAPATVPMKDRIPFLKSLSSNNEYLLLVEGIRDLRKEPSLNQQKGWPAWATWSWEGSYLPNDVHCLDGEVQKFLATATSTEITGLPSAMRVALGLGLLLRECKRAIEYEADEAALETPTCVSTSILDIKMLDRVIEAVKKVRGGLMHLLKSKDVQQEPAILHKAALGDGLGAEDGAGDDADGEEGVVRGQMSLKLADELQKVKEENMRNQKLREENRKLEEALKELQEANRLLAKVREEEEKCVAGEQGNEEVLVEEDKDGEDGEDEEEVVVEGKGKKRTKSGGSRKPSKKAKGDVRRFSRAKQPTEKAMKL
;
A
#
# COMPACT_ATOMS: atom_id res chain seq x y z
N MET A 1 -8.61 45.99 19.47
CA MET A 1 -8.13 46.38 20.81
C MET A 1 -7.57 47.80 20.77
N SER A 2 -8.44 48.81 20.64
CA SER A 2 -8.06 50.21 20.37
C SER A 2 -8.16 51.15 21.58
N GLY A 3 -8.57 50.69 22.76
CA GLY A 3 -8.74 51.55 23.94
C GLY A 3 -7.50 51.71 24.85
N TRP A 4 -6.57 50.76 24.84
CA TRP A 4 -5.51 50.68 25.87
C TRP A 4 -4.62 51.94 25.93
N HIS A 5 -4.24 52.50 24.78
CA HIS A 5 -3.34 53.67 24.74
C HIS A 5 -3.98 54.93 25.33
N VAL A 6 -5.32 55.07 25.27
CA VAL A 6 -6.06 56.17 25.90
C VAL A 6 -6.03 56.04 27.42
N SER A 7 -6.18 54.81 27.95
CA SER A 7 -6.14 54.54 29.39
C SER A 7 -4.76 54.77 30.04
N PHE A 8 -3.70 54.78 29.23
CA PHE A 8 -2.30 54.96 29.65
C PHE A 8 -1.61 56.14 28.93
N GLU A 9 -2.39 57.09 28.40
CA GLU A 9 -1.88 58.23 27.63
C GLU A 9 -0.88 59.07 28.44
N ASP A 10 -1.11 59.22 29.74
CA ASP A 10 -0.21 59.91 30.67
C ASP A 10 1.18 59.25 30.76
N ILE A 11 1.24 57.92 30.84
CA ILE A 11 2.50 57.17 30.86
C ILE A 11 3.17 57.22 29.47
N LEU A 12 2.39 57.13 28.40
CA LEU A 12 2.91 57.17 27.04
C LEU A 12 3.49 58.55 26.70
N ALA A 13 2.78 59.63 27.03
CA ALA A 13 3.25 60.99 26.82
C ALA A 13 4.51 61.32 27.65
N LEU A 14 4.57 60.84 28.91
CA LEU A 14 5.71 61.07 29.81
C LEU A 14 7.05 60.57 29.25
N HIS A 15 7.05 59.49 28.47
CA HIS A 15 8.26 58.88 27.92
C HIS A 15 8.45 59.14 26.41
N GLN A 16 7.56 59.91 25.78
CA GLN A 16 7.59 60.16 24.33
C GLN A 16 8.84 60.95 23.90
N SER A 17 9.19 62.04 24.60
CA SER A 17 10.39 62.84 24.30
C SER A 17 11.66 62.00 24.39
N ASP A 18 11.73 61.18 25.44
CA ASP A 18 12.90 60.37 25.75
C ASP A 18 13.08 59.28 24.70
N PHE A 19 11.99 58.66 24.23
CA PHE A 19 12.04 57.66 23.17
C PHE A 19 12.51 58.24 21.83
N VAL A 20 11.98 59.41 21.44
CA VAL A 20 12.34 60.07 20.18
C VAL A 20 13.80 60.52 20.19
N ALA A 21 14.30 61.05 21.31
CA ALA A 21 15.69 61.50 21.47
C ALA A 21 16.71 60.37 21.72
N ALA A 22 16.25 59.17 22.07
CA ALA A 22 17.11 58.03 22.41
C ALA A 22 17.67 57.31 21.18
N SER A 23 18.88 56.73 21.31
CA SER A 23 19.40 55.75 20.35
C SER A 23 18.63 54.43 20.39
N GLN A 24 18.70 53.62 19.33
CA GLN A 24 18.07 52.31 19.21
C GLN A 24 18.30 51.39 20.44
N GLU A 25 19.54 51.32 20.95
CA GLU A 25 19.86 50.55 22.17
C GLU A 25 19.13 51.10 23.42
N THR A 26 19.03 52.43 23.53
CA THR A 26 18.42 53.12 24.67
C THR A 26 16.88 53.02 24.62
N ARG A 27 16.28 53.06 23.42
CA ARG A 27 14.84 52.87 23.20
C ARG A 27 14.33 51.56 23.80
N LEU A 28 15.10 50.47 23.74
CA LEU A 28 14.74 49.19 24.37
C LEU A 28 14.60 49.29 25.90
N GLY A 29 15.40 50.13 26.56
CA GLY A 29 15.29 50.42 27.99
C GLY A 29 14.04 51.24 28.33
N ILE A 30 13.71 52.21 27.47
CA ILE A 30 12.51 53.04 27.60
C ILE A 30 11.24 52.19 27.41
N LEU A 31 11.18 51.36 26.38
CA LEU A 31 10.06 50.43 26.15
C LEU A 31 9.81 49.49 27.34
N ARG A 32 10.88 49.02 28.01
CA ARG A 32 10.77 48.21 29.23
C ARG A 32 10.16 49.01 30.38
N THR A 33 10.66 50.24 30.60
CA THR A 33 10.19 51.15 31.65
C THR A 33 8.72 51.51 31.47
N VAL A 34 8.32 51.90 30.25
CA VAL A 34 6.93 52.20 29.88
C VAL A 34 6.02 50.99 30.10
N ARG A 35 6.45 49.79 29.67
CA ARG A 35 5.72 48.54 29.90
C ARG A 35 5.49 48.28 31.39
N ASP A 36 6.53 48.44 32.20
CA ASP A 36 6.46 48.14 33.63
C ASP A 36 5.61 49.17 34.39
N HIS A 37 5.65 50.45 33.98
CA HIS A 37 4.72 51.49 34.45
C HIS A 37 3.25 51.18 34.08
N ILE A 38 2.96 50.76 32.83
CA ILE A 38 1.61 50.37 32.40
C ILE A 38 1.11 49.17 33.21
N ILE A 39 1.94 48.14 33.40
CA ILE A 39 1.58 46.95 34.20
C ILE A 39 1.34 47.33 35.67
N ALA A 40 2.13 48.24 36.24
CA ALA A 40 1.93 48.72 37.61
C ALA A 40 0.62 49.52 37.75
N LYS A 41 0.36 50.47 36.84
CA LYS A 41 -0.88 51.28 36.85
C LYS A 41 -2.12 50.41 36.65
N ASN A 42 -2.12 49.50 35.68
CA ASN A 42 -3.26 48.62 35.42
C ASN A 42 -3.61 47.69 36.62
N LYS A 43 -2.61 47.30 37.43
CA LYS A 43 -2.83 46.55 38.68
C LYS A 43 -3.41 47.38 39.83
N SER A 44 -3.32 48.71 39.74
CA SER A 44 -3.76 49.64 40.78
C SER A 44 -5.13 50.28 40.49
N GLN A 45 -5.65 50.13 39.27
CA GLN A 45 -6.97 50.62 38.87
C GLN A 45 -8.04 49.60 39.30
N GLU A 46 -9.17 50.09 39.82
CA GLU A 46 -10.33 49.25 40.16
C GLU A 46 -10.95 48.59 38.93
N GLU A 47 -10.86 49.26 37.77
CA GLU A 47 -11.30 48.76 36.47
C GLU A 47 -10.07 48.42 35.60
N SER A 48 -9.67 47.14 35.63
CA SER A 48 -8.51 46.64 34.88
C SER A 48 -8.76 46.65 33.37
N VAL A 49 -7.93 47.37 32.62
CA VAL A 49 -7.96 47.44 31.17
C VAL A 49 -7.31 46.18 30.56
N GLU A 50 -7.90 45.65 29.49
CA GLU A 50 -7.33 44.52 28.74
C GLU A 50 -6.08 44.97 27.96
N LEU A 51 -4.90 44.53 28.41
CA LEU A 51 -3.62 44.84 27.78
C LEU A 51 -3.35 43.89 26.59
N PRO A 52 -2.80 44.38 25.46
CA PRO A 52 -2.42 43.52 24.34
C PRO A 52 -1.47 42.39 24.76
N LYS A 53 -1.70 41.16 24.27
CA LYS A 53 -0.81 39.98 24.51
C LYS A 53 0.67 40.30 24.24
N ALA A 54 0.95 41.11 23.21
CA ALA A 54 2.28 41.60 22.85
C ALA A 54 2.48 43.09 23.23
N LEU A 55 2.23 43.46 24.49
CA LEU A 55 2.25 44.86 24.98
C LEU A 55 3.51 45.65 24.58
N LYS A 56 4.70 45.05 24.64
CA LYS A 56 5.96 45.70 24.23
C LYS A 56 5.91 46.16 22.76
N LYS A 57 5.41 45.30 21.85
CA LYS A 57 5.23 45.62 20.42
C LYS A 57 4.16 46.70 20.22
N ALA A 58 3.08 46.68 20.99
CA ALA A 58 2.04 47.71 20.94
C ALA A 58 2.56 49.10 21.37
N ILE A 59 3.34 49.18 22.44
CA ILE A 59 4.03 50.41 22.88
C ILE A 59 5.02 50.89 21.81
N ARG A 60 5.77 49.96 21.21
CA ARG A 60 6.73 50.26 20.14
C ARG A 60 6.05 50.87 18.91
N CYS A 61 5.01 50.23 18.39
CA CYS A 61 4.19 50.77 17.30
C CYS A 61 3.62 52.16 17.61
N TYR A 62 3.19 52.41 18.86
CA TYR A 62 2.73 53.73 19.28
C TYR A 62 3.82 54.80 19.19
N TYR A 63 5.07 54.50 19.58
CA TYR A 63 6.15 55.49 19.48
C TYR A 63 6.73 55.66 18.07
N CYS A 64 6.71 54.63 17.22
CA CYS A 64 7.20 54.73 15.84
C CYS A 64 6.51 55.85 15.04
N GLN A 65 5.25 56.19 15.36
CA GLN A 65 4.53 57.28 14.69
C GLN A 65 5.09 58.69 14.97
N PHE A 66 6.02 58.83 15.93
CA PHE A 66 6.66 60.09 16.30
C PHE A 66 8.14 60.17 15.89
N LEU A 67 8.70 59.13 15.26
CA LEU A 67 10.03 59.18 14.68
C LEU A 67 9.97 59.94 13.35
N THR A 68 10.80 60.98 13.22
CA THR A 68 10.89 61.83 12.02
C THR A 68 12.07 61.49 11.11
N ASP A 69 12.98 60.65 11.59
CA ASP A 69 14.16 60.18 10.86
C ASP A 69 13.85 58.84 10.19
N GLU A 70 14.16 58.73 8.89
CA GLU A 70 13.81 57.55 8.09
C GLU A 70 14.67 56.33 8.42
N ASP A 71 15.95 56.51 8.77
CA ASP A 71 16.85 55.41 9.14
C ASP A 71 16.41 54.81 10.47
N ASP A 72 16.07 55.65 11.46
CA ASP A 72 15.50 55.23 12.75
C ASP A 72 14.15 54.51 12.57
N LEU A 73 13.26 55.04 11.72
CA LEU A 73 11.95 54.43 11.46
C LEU A 73 12.10 53.08 10.77
N GLN A 74 13.02 52.95 9.80
CA GLN A 74 13.33 51.69 9.13
C GLN A 74 13.95 50.66 10.11
N ALA A 75 14.86 51.09 10.98
CA ALA A 75 15.50 50.23 11.98
C ALA A 75 14.53 49.73 13.07
N GLU A 76 13.55 50.55 13.46
CA GLU A 76 12.45 50.13 14.34
C GLU A 76 11.43 49.23 13.60
N GLU A 77 11.18 49.45 12.31
CA GLU A 77 10.32 48.59 11.48
C GLU A 77 10.95 47.21 11.24
N GLU A 78 12.26 47.14 11.01
CA GLU A 78 13.02 45.89 10.90
C GLU A 78 12.93 45.08 12.19
N LEU A 79 13.20 45.69 13.34
CA LEU A 79 13.04 45.01 14.63
C LEU A 79 11.56 44.67 14.98
N LEU A 80 10.58 45.38 14.40
CA LEU A 80 9.15 45.00 14.49
C LEU A 80 8.78 43.81 13.59
N ARG A 81 9.51 43.58 12.50
CA ARG A 81 9.45 42.35 11.68
C ARG A 81 10.08 41.19 12.45
N ASP A 82 11.28 41.37 13.01
CA ASP A 82 11.97 40.33 13.80
C ASP A 82 11.15 39.90 15.04
N GLU A 83 10.60 40.86 15.80
CA GLU A 83 9.69 40.56 16.94
C GLU A 83 8.33 39.97 16.49
N GLN A 84 8.05 39.86 15.19
CA GLN A 84 6.90 39.10 14.68
C GLN A 84 7.19 37.61 14.47
N GLU A 85 8.47 37.25 14.32
CA GLU A 85 8.91 35.88 14.02
C GLU A 85 9.16 35.06 15.30
N ASP A 86 9.72 35.69 16.33
CA ASP A 86 10.08 35.04 17.61
C ASP A 86 8.86 34.55 18.45
N GLY A 87 7.64 35.03 18.14
CA GLY A 87 6.42 34.67 18.88
C GLY A 87 5.71 33.40 18.39
N THR A 88 5.96 33.00 17.13
CA THR A 88 5.35 31.84 16.47
C THR A 88 6.35 31.22 15.53
N SER A 89 7.33 30.50 16.12
CA SER A 89 8.36 29.64 15.48
C SER A 89 8.28 29.62 13.95
N SER A 90 8.81 30.67 13.31
CA SER A 90 8.72 30.94 11.87
C SER A 90 9.65 30.05 11.04
N LEU A 91 9.64 28.73 11.32
CA LEU A 91 10.17 27.74 10.39
C LEU A 91 9.59 28.04 9.01
N SER A 92 10.47 28.12 8.01
CA SER A 92 10.01 28.35 6.65
C SER A 92 9.04 27.24 6.24
N PRO A 93 8.10 27.47 5.32
CA PRO A 93 7.19 26.42 4.83
C PRO A 93 7.94 25.14 4.40
N GLU A 94 9.16 25.29 3.89
CA GLU A 94 10.06 24.21 3.46
C GLU A 94 10.67 23.44 4.65
N GLU A 95 11.12 24.14 5.70
CA GLU A 95 11.61 23.51 6.93
C GLU A 95 10.48 22.83 7.71
N ARG A 96 9.29 23.47 7.78
CA ARG A 96 8.09 22.89 8.39
C ARG A 96 7.67 21.63 7.64
N GLU A 97 7.64 21.65 6.31
CA GLU A 97 7.35 20.48 5.47
C GLU A 97 8.36 19.35 5.71
N ALA A 98 9.66 19.64 5.62
CA ALA A 98 10.72 18.64 5.81
C ALA A 98 10.71 18.02 7.23
N GLY A 99 10.37 18.82 8.25
CA GLY A 99 10.21 18.35 9.63
C GLY A 99 8.94 17.53 9.87
N ALA A 100 7.83 17.91 9.22
CA ALA A 100 6.52 17.26 9.34
C ALA A 100 6.41 15.95 8.55
N ARG A 101 7.19 15.81 7.46
CA ARG A 101 7.09 14.71 6.50
C ARG A 101 7.17 13.32 7.14
N PRO A 102 6.14 12.47 6.95
CA PRO A 102 6.13 11.12 7.49
C PRO A 102 7.31 10.27 7.01
N LYS A 103 8.06 9.72 7.97
CA LYS A 103 9.19 8.83 7.69
C LYS A 103 8.77 7.38 7.46
N ASP A 104 7.56 6.97 7.82
CA ASP A 104 7.08 5.60 7.63
C ASP A 104 6.44 5.43 6.24
N ALA A 105 6.95 4.47 5.45
CA ALA A 105 6.38 4.15 4.14
C ALA A 105 4.97 3.53 4.22
N ALA A 106 4.54 3.00 5.37
CA ALA A 106 3.17 2.54 5.55
C ALA A 106 2.13 3.68 5.50
N PHE A 107 2.54 4.93 5.72
CA PHE A 107 1.68 6.12 5.58
C PHE A 107 1.27 6.33 4.11
N TYR A 108 2.19 6.11 3.18
CA TYR A 108 2.04 6.32 1.74
C TYR A 108 1.36 5.14 1.00
N LYS A 109 0.59 4.31 1.72
CA LYS A 109 -0.22 3.23 1.13
C LYS A 109 -1.42 3.71 0.31
N LYS A 110 -1.81 4.95 0.54
CA LYS A 110 -2.88 5.68 -0.12
C LYS A 110 -2.33 7.06 -0.48
N GLU A 111 -2.95 7.72 -1.44
CA GLU A 111 -2.74 9.15 -1.65
C GLU A 111 -3.01 9.90 -0.34
N VAL A 112 -2.05 10.73 0.04
CA VAL A 112 -2.14 11.58 1.23
C VAL A 112 -3.14 12.70 0.94
N SER A 113 -4.10 12.93 1.83
CA SER A 113 -5.08 14.01 1.69
C SER A 113 -4.62 15.30 2.36
N ASP A 114 -5.23 16.44 2.00
CA ASP A 114 -4.99 17.74 2.63
C ASP A 114 -5.10 17.70 4.16
N TRP A 115 -6.06 16.90 4.66
CA TRP A 115 -6.26 16.69 6.09
C TRP A 115 -5.06 16.00 6.75
N ASP A 116 -4.55 14.93 6.14
CA ASP A 116 -3.42 14.16 6.67
C ASP A 116 -2.12 14.99 6.67
N VAL A 117 -1.97 15.88 5.68
CA VAL A 117 -0.86 16.84 5.60
C VAL A 117 -1.01 17.95 6.64
N ALA A 118 -2.19 18.57 6.76
CA ALA A 118 -2.43 19.66 7.71
C ALA A 118 -2.23 19.22 9.17
N GLN A 119 -2.68 18.01 9.54
CA GLN A 119 -2.42 17.42 10.86
C GLN A 119 -0.93 17.23 11.19
N ARG A 120 -0.06 17.21 10.17
CA ARG A 120 1.39 17.03 10.31
C ARG A 120 2.13 18.36 10.29
N LEU A 121 1.83 19.23 9.31
CA LEU A 121 2.43 20.57 9.19
C LEU A 121 2.09 21.42 10.42
N PHE A 122 0.80 21.58 10.70
CA PHE A 122 0.26 22.56 11.65
C PHE A 122 -0.11 21.92 12.98
N LYS A 123 0.68 20.93 13.42
CA LYS A 123 0.38 20.17 14.63
C LYS A 123 0.38 21.08 15.88
N GLN A 124 1.29 22.06 15.94
CA GLN A 124 1.39 22.93 17.11
C GLN A 124 0.18 23.85 17.21
N GLU A 125 -0.20 24.44 16.08
CA GLU A 125 -1.33 25.36 15.90
C GLU A 125 -2.66 24.66 16.16
N ILE A 126 -2.82 23.41 15.72
CA ILE A 126 -3.97 22.55 16.05
C ILE A 126 -3.99 22.22 17.55
N ASP A 127 -2.85 21.87 18.14
CA ASP A 127 -2.73 21.55 19.58
C ASP A 127 -2.85 22.81 20.47
N GLU A 128 -2.69 24.02 19.94
CA GLU A 128 -2.95 25.30 20.60
C GLU A 128 -4.42 25.69 20.50
N TYR A 129 -5.01 25.61 19.30
CA TYR A 129 -6.43 25.84 19.08
C TYR A 129 -7.30 24.89 19.92
N ASP A 130 -6.93 23.61 20.01
CA ASP A 130 -7.61 22.63 20.86
C ASP A 130 -7.57 23.03 22.34
N LYS A 131 -6.44 23.57 22.84
CA LYS A 131 -6.35 24.07 24.22
C LYS A 131 -7.20 25.32 24.44
N GLU A 132 -7.22 26.26 23.50
CA GLU A 132 -8.03 27.47 23.60
C GLU A 132 -9.54 27.15 23.59
N GLU A 133 -10.01 26.28 22.69
CA GLU A 133 -11.42 25.87 22.65
C GLU A 133 -11.83 25.04 23.87
N GLN A 134 -10.99 24.11 24.33
CA GLN A 134 -11.26 23.37 25.57
C GLN A 134 -11.32 24.30 26.79
N ALA A 135 -10.43 25.31 26.88
CA ALA A 135 -10.46 26.29 27.95
C ALA A 135 -11.76 27.11 27.96
N LYS A 136 -12.30 27.50 26.79
CA LYS A 136 -13.61 28.17 26.67
C LYS A 136 -14.76 27.29 27.16
N LEU A 137 -14.68 25.99 26.94
CA LEU A 137 -15.65 24.99 27.41
C LEU A 137 -15.46 24.58 28.89
N GLY A 138 -14.44 25.11 29.58
CA GLY A 138 -14.13 24.76 30.97
C GLY A 138 -13.53 23.35 31.17
N VAL A 139 -13.21 22.65 30.08
CA VAL A 139 -12.60 21.30 30.10
C VAL A 139 -11.10 21.38 29.84
N LYS A 140 -10.33 20.36 30.24
CA LYS A 140 -8.86 20.36 30.07
C LYS A 140 -8.35 19.00 29.60
N ASN A 141 -7.70 19.00 28.44
CA ASN A 141 -7.07 17.85 27.78
C ASN A 141 -8.03 16.67 27.48
N GLU A 142 -9.29 16.96 27.20
CA GLU A 142 -10.31 15.95 26.89
C GLU A 142 -10.22 15.49 25.43
N ILE A 143 -9.62 14.30 25.24
CA ILE A 143 -9.35 13.68 23.92
C ILE A 143 -10.57 13.67 22.99
N LYS A 144 -11.79 13.54 23.52
CA LYS A 144 -13.04 13.48 22.75
C LYS A 144 -13.29 14.73 21.89
N TYR A 145 -12.81 15.91 22.30
CA TYR A 145 -13.03 17.16 21.56
C TYR A 145 -11.97 17.42 20.48
N ARG A 146 -10.74 16.89 20.66
CA ARG A 146 -9.58 17.21 19.81
C ARG A 146 -9.81 16.95 18.32
N THR A 147 -10.50 15.87 17.96
CA THR A 147 -10.82 15.57 16.55
C THR A 147 -11.80 16.59 15.95
N GLY A 148 -12.77 17.06 16.74
CA GLY A 148 -13.70 18.12 16.33
C GLY A 148 -12.98 19.46 16.15
N HIS A 149 -12.24 19.90 17.19
CA HIS A 149 -11.48 21.15 17.16
C HIS A 149 -10.46 21.18 16.02
N ALA A 150 -9.72 20.09 15.77
CA ALA A 150 -8.80 20.00 14.64
C ALA A 150 -9.50 20.13 13.28
N ARG A 151 -10.71 19.58 13.14
CA ARG A 151 -11.51 19.72 11.91
C ARG A 151 -12.06 21.12 11.72
N ASP A 152 -12.46 21.78 12.79
CA ASP A 152 -12.96 23.16 12.72
C ASP A 152 -11.81 24.15 12.46
N TRP A 153 -10.65 23.95 13.06
CA TRP A 153 -9.41 24.63 12.68
C TRP A 153 -9.09 24.45 11.19
N PHE A 154 -9.14 23.20 10.68
CA PHE A 154 -8.86 22.89 9.27
C PHE A 154 -9.82 23.59 8.29
N LYS A 155 -11.13 23.63 8.61
CA LYS A 155 -12.12 24.40 7.81
C LYS A 155 -11.76 25.89 7.76
N ASN A 156 -11.26 26.42 8.88
CA ASN A 156 -10.95 27.84 9.11
C ASN A 156 -9.51 28.25 8.74
N MET A 157 -8.70 27.37 8.14
CA MET A 157 -7.34 27.71 7.69
C MET A 157 -7.30 28.95 6.80
N THR A 158 -6.24 29.75 6.92
CA THR A 158 -5.99 30.86 6.00
C THR A 158 -5.73 30.36 4.57
N PRO A 159 -5.96 31.17 3.52
CA PRO A 159 -5.62 30.78 2.14
C PRO A 159 -4.14 30.42 1.96
N ALA A 160 -3.24 31.08 2.69
CA ALA A 160 -1.81 30.77 2.69
C ALA A 160 -1.53 29.36 3.25
N GLN A 161 -2.11 29.02 4.39
CA GLN A 161 -1.99 27.67 4.98
C GLN A 161 -2.57 26.59 4.05
N ARG A 162 -3.74 26.84 3.42
CA ARG A 162 -4.32 25.91 2.43
C ARG A 162 -3.35 25.64 1.27
N LYS A 163 -2.71 26.68 0.74
CA LYS A 163 -1.70 26.55 -0.32
C LYS A 163 -0.44 25.81 0.15
N GLU A 164 0.00 26.02 1.39
CA GLU A 164 1.11 25.26 1.98
C GLU A 164 0.78 23.77 2.12
N VAL A 165 -0.42 23.44 2.59
CA VAL A 165 -0.95 22.06 2.65
C VAL A 165 -0.98 21.42 1.25
N GLU A 166 -1.49 22.14 0.25
CA GLU A 166 -1.59 21.66 -1.13
C GLU A 166 -0.21 21.39 -1.75
N ASN A 167 0.73 22.34 -1.64
CA ASN A 167 2.11 22.17 -2.10
C ASN A 167 2.78 20.96 -1.44
N ALA A 168 2.61 20.81 -0.12
CA ALA A 168 3.17 19.69 0.64
C ALA A 168 2.50 18.35 0.27
N ARG A 169 1.17 18.33 0.04
CA ARG A 169 0.43 17.15 -0.48
C ARG A 169 1.01 16.68 -1.79
N GLU A 170 1.16 17.58 -2.77
CA GLU A 170 1.68 17.26 -4.09
C GLU A 170 3.11 16.73 -4.00
N LYS A 171 3.97 17.40 -3.22
CA LYS A 171 5.35 16.96 -2.96
C LYS A 171 5.39 15.57 -2.31
N TRP A 172 4.57 15.33 -1.28
CA TRP A 172 4.54 14.05 -0.55
C TRP A 172 4.00 12.90 -1.40
N ASN A 173 2.97 13.14 -2.22
CA ASN A 173 2.44 12.13 -3.13
C ASN A 173 3.40 11.85 -4.31
N LYS A 174 4.09 12.88 -4.82
CA LYS A 174 5.07 12.74 -5.92
C LYS A 174 6.34 12.01 -5.50
N GLU A 175 6.93 12.40 -4.36
CA GLU A 175 8.20 11.83 -3.90
C GLU A 175 8.03 10.58 -3.01
N GLY A 176 6.87 10.41 -2.38
CA GLY A 176 6.58 9.32 -1.46
C GLY A 176 7.42 9.34 -0.18
N ALA A 177 7.60 8.15 0.40
CA ALA A 177 8.38 7.94 1.62
C ALA A 177 9.90 8.05 1.39
N PRO A 178 10.71 8.35 2.42
CA PRO A 178 12.18 8.36 2.30
C PRO A 178 12.77 7.01 1.80
N PRO A 179 13.84 7.01 0.99
CA PRO A 179 14.38 5.79 0.35
C PRO A 179 14.79 4.65 1.31
N GLU A 180 15.27 4.98 2.51
CA GLU A 180 15.60 4.03 3.57
C GLU A 180 14.35 3.30 4.05
N SER A 181 13.28 4.06 4.28
CA SER A 181 11.98 3.56 4.72
C SER A 181 11.27 2.76 3.63
N GLN A 182 11.31 3.21 2.38
CA GLN A 182 10.86 2.41 1.24
C GLN A 182 11.62 1.07 1.20
N THR A 183 12.94 1.08 1.41
CA THR A 183 13.77 -0.13 1.41
C THR A 183 13.42 -1.08 2.56
N MET A 184 13.20 -0.56 3.77
CA MET A 184 12.81 -1.38 4.92
C MET A 184 11.38 -1.93 4.79
N TYR A 185 10.45 -1.12 4.30
CA TYR A 185 9.07 -1.53 4.06
C TYR A 185 9.00 -2.59 2.95
N ARG A 186 9.68 -2.38 1.82
CA ARG A 186 9.81 -3.34 0.71
C ARG A 186 10.35 -4.69 1.19
N LYS A 187 11.44 -4.70 1.96
CA LYS A 187 12.03 -5.93 2.53
C LYS A 187 11.04 -6.72 3.40
N ARG A 188 10.14 -6.04 4.11
CA ARG A 188 9.16 -6.67 5.03
C ARG A 188 7.86 -7.07 4.33
N HIS A 189 7.41 -6.32 3.34
CA HIS A 189 6.03 -6.40 2.85
C HIS A 189 5.89 -6.72 1.34
N LEU A 190 6.90 -6.47 0.49
CA LEU A 190 6.75 -6.62 -0.96
C LEU A 190 6.24 -8.01 -1.35
N LYS A 191 6.91 -9.07 -0.86
CA LYS A 191 6.50 -10.45 -1.16
C LYS A 191 5.03 -10.70 -0.80
N LYS A 192 4.62 -10.32 0.42
CA LYS A 192 3.24 -10.52 0.86
C LYS A 192 2.25 -9.72 0.01
N ILE A 193 2.55 -8.46 -0.32
CA ILE A 193 1.69 -7.62 -1.16
C ILE A 193 1.52 -8.24 -2.56
N LEU A 194 2.58 -8.77 -3.16
CA LEU A 194 2.50 -9.45 -4.45
C LEU A 194 1.72 -10.79 -4.35
N GLU A 195 1.89 -11.56 -3.28
CA GLU A 195 1.09 -12.76 -2.99
C GLU A 195 -0.40 -12.42 -2.82
N ASP A 196 -0.74 -11.46 -1.95
CA ASP A 196 -2.11 -11.01 -1.68
C ASP A 196 -2.77 -10.47 -2.98
N PHE A 197 -2.06 -9.65 -3.77
CA PHE A 197 -2.57 -9.07 -5.03
C PHE A 197 -2.76 -10.12 -6.13
N THR A 198 -1.78 -11.01 -6.37
CA THR A 198 -1.94 -12.08 -7.36
C THR A 198 -3.06 -13.04 -6.97
N GLU A 199 -3.17 -13.39 -5.68
CA GLU A 199 -4.27 -14.21 -5.18
C GLU A 199 -5.63 -13.52 -5.31
N GLN A 200 -5.72 -12.20 -5.07
CA GLN A 200 -6.93 -11.43 -5.29
C GLN A 200 -7.38 -11.54 -6.76
N ILE A 201 -6.50 -11.19 -7.71
CA ILE A 201 -6.83 -11.23 -9.16
C ILE A 201 -7.22 -12.65 -9.60
N CYS A 202 -6.49 -13.68 -9.17
CA CYS A 202 -6.86 -15.08 -9.45
C CYS A 202 -8.26 -15.44 -8.94
N ARG A 203 -8.63 -15.00 -7.72
CA ARG A 203 -9.92 -15.34 -7.10
C ARG A 203 -11.08 -14.52 -7.66
N THR A 204 -10.87 -13.26 -8.00
CA THR A 204 -11.95 -12.36 -8.45
C THR A 204 -12.16 -12.37 -9.96
N MET A 205 -11.15 -12.71 -10.75
CA MET A 205 -11.17 -12.63 -12.22
C MET A 205 -10.73 -13.92 -12.93
N GLY A 206 -10.30 -14.96 -12.19
CA GLY A 206 -9.82 -16.22 -12.77
C GLY A 206 -8.46 -16.15 -13.47
N CYS A 207 -7.88 -14.96 -13.65
CA CYS A 207 -6.64 -14.76 -14.40
C CYS A 207 -5.42 -15.39 -13.69
N GLN A 208 -4.48 -15.94 -14.46
CA GLN A 208 -3.12 -16.20 -13.99
C GLN A 208 -2.26 -14.97 -14.25
N VAL A 209 -1.43 -14.58 -13.28
CA VAL A 209 -0.71 -13.30 -13.28
C VAL A 209 0.77 -13.53 -13.03
N MET A 210 1.62 -12.92 -13.86
CA MET A 210 3.05 -12.76 -13.62
C MET A 210 3.33 -11.27 -13.40
N ILE A 211 4.22 -10.96 -12.46
CA ILE A 211 4.65 -9.60 -12.14
C ILE A 211 6.18 -9.55 -12.17
N LEU A 212 6.72 -8.67 -12.99
CA LEU A 212 8.11 -8.25 -12.95
C LEU A 212 8.20 -6.96 -12.10
N ALA A 213 9.00 -6.98 -11.05
CA ALA A 213 9.17 -5.86 -10.14
C ALA A 213 10.66 -5.52 -9.96
N SER A 214 11.07 -4.36 -10.44
CA SER A 214 12.42 -3.83 -10.29
C SER A 214 12.50 -2.82 -9.13
N HIS A 215 13.64 -2.76 -8.45
CA HIS A 215 13.89 -1.74 -7.42
C HIS A 215 15.37 -1.45 -7.22
N LYS A 216 15.71 -0.20 -6.88
CA LYS A 216 17.06 0.19 -6.44
C LYS A 216 17.52 -0.61 -5.21
N LYS A 217 18.80 -0.95 -5.16
CA LYS A 217 19.48 -1.59 -4.04
C LYS A 217 20.48 -0.60 -3.45
N LEU A 218 20.17 -0.12 -2.24
CA LEU A 218 20.86 1.02 -1.60
C LEU A 218 22.37 0.80 -1.37
N ALA A 219 22.82 -0.45 -1.28
CA ALA A 219 24.18 -0.79 -0.87
C ALA A 219 25.23 -0.73 -1.99
N ASP A 220 24.80 -0.88 -3.25
CA ASP A 220 25.67 -1.06 -4.42
C ASP A 220 25.14 -0.32 -5.66
N GLN A 221 24.07 0.46 -5.52
CA GLN A 221 23.36 1.15 -6.61
C GLN A 221 22.90 0.20 -7.74
N THR A 222 22.93 -1.12 -7.56
CA THR A 222 22.39 -2.02 -8.58
C THR A 222 20.87 -2.04 -8.54
N LEU A 223 20.26 -2.46 -9.64
CA LEU A 223 18.86 -2.90 -9.59
C LEU A 223 18.79 -4.34 -9.13
N ASN A 224 17.73 -4.63 -8.38
CA ASN A 224 17.26 -5.99 -8.15
C ASN A 224 15.93 -6.13 -8.88
N VAL A 225 15.80 -7.15 -9.72
CA VAL A 225 14.57 -7.48 -10.44
C VAL A 225 14.04 -8.79 -9.87
N VAL A 226 12.77 -8.79 -9.49
CA VAL A 226 12.07 -9.92 -8.88
C VAL A 226 10.93 -10.35 -9.79
N VAL A 227 10.86 -11.65 -10.06
CA VAL A 227 9.71 -12.27 -10.72
C VAL A 227 8.79 -12.84 -9.65
N HIS A 228 7.50 -12.54 -9.73
CA HIS A 228 6.46 -13.16 -8.90
C HIS A 228 5.36 -13.70 -9.80
N GLU A 229 4.84 -14.88 -9.48
CA GLU A 229 3.81 -15.58 -10.26
C GLU A 229 2.67 -16.04 -9.36
N SER A 230 1.45 -16.00 -9.88
CA SER A 230 0.31 -16.66 -9.26
C SER A 230 0.57 -18.16 -9.11
N LYS A 231 0.05 -18.76 -8.04
CA LYS A 231 0.10 -20.22 -7.89
C LYS A 231 -0.83 -20.85 -8.92
N PRO A 232 -0.34 -21.73 -9.81
CA PRO A 232 -1.20 -22.40 -10.77
C PRO A 232 -2.21 -23.28 -10.04
N VAL A 233 -3.49 -23.18 -10.43
CA VAL A 233 -4.58 -23.96 -9.82
C VAL A 233 -4.49 -25.44 -10.26
N ASN A 234 -4.22 -25.68 -11.55
CA ASN A 234 -4.30 -27.01 -12.17
C ASN A 234 -2.94 -27.64 -12.54
N SER A 235 -1.86 -26.86 -12.63
CA SER A 235 -0.54 -27.37 -13.02
C SER A 235 0.39 -27.50 -11.80
N LYS A 236 1.31 -28.47 -11.83
CA LYS A 236 2.30 -28.68 -10.76
C LYS A 236 3.53 -27.75 -10.88
N LYS A 237 3.57 -26.85 -11.85
CA LYS A 237 4.76 -26.03 -12.19
C LYS A 237 4.35 -24.61 -12.56
N PRO A 238 5.05 -23.58 -12.04
CA PRO A 238 4.83 -22.19 -12.46
C PRO A 238 5.14 -21.99 -13.96
N PHE A 239 4.68 -20.89 -14.54
CA PHE A 239 4.86 -20.55 -15.95
C PHE A 239 6.34 -20.47 -16.33
N THR A 240 7.20 -19.91 -15.46
CA THR A 240 8.67 -19.92 -15.63
C THR A 240 9.29 -21.32 -15.81
N GLN A 241 8.59 -22.39 -15.43
CA GLN A 241 9.11 -23.76 -15.39
C GLN A 241 8.34 -24.76 -16.24
N SER A 242 7.24 -24.35 -16.89
CA SER A 242 6.32 -25.26 -17.58
C SER A 242 6.89 -25.79 -18.89
N SER A 243 7.56 -24.94 -19.69
CA SER A 243 8.10 -25.28 -21.02
C SER A 243 9.55 -24.80 -21.22
N ARG A 244 10.18 -25.20 -22.34
CA ARG A 244 11.49 -24.66 -22.76
C ARG A 244 11.37 -23.21 -23.25
N GLY A 245 10.42 -22.94 -24.15
CA GLY A 245 10.19 -21.60 -24.69
C GLY A 245 9.86 -20.58 -23.59
N ASN A 246 9.14 -20.99 -22.55
CA ASN A 246 8.86 -20.13 -21.40
C ASN A 246 10.12 -19.74 -20.64
N LYS A 247 11.14 -20.61 -20.54
CA LYS A 247 12.43 -20.30 -19.90
C LYS A 247 13.29 -19.36 -20.75
N GLU A 248 13.27 -19.56 -22.06
CA GLU A 248 13.97 -18.70 -23.03
C GLU A 248 13.34 -17.30 -23.01
N TRP A 249 12.00 -17.21 -23.15
CA TRP A 249 11.24 -15.96 -23.01
C TRP A 249 11.46 -15.27 -21.66
N MET A 250 11.45 -16.03 -20.55
CA MET A 250 11.71 -15.47 -19.22
C MET A 250 13.13 -14.94 -19.07
N SER A 251 14.11 -15.50 -19.77
CA SER A 251 15.49 -15.03 -19.70
C SER A 251 15.65 -13.72 -20.46
N GLU A 252 15.17 -13.70 -21.71
CA GLU A 252 15.23 -12.52 -22.59
C GLU A 252 14.33 -11.36 -22.09
N GLY A 253 13.10 -11.66 -21.67
CA GLY A 253 12.16 -10.68 -21.13
C GLY A 253 12.61 -10.09 -19.79
N PHE A 254 13.24 -10.89 -18.93
CA PHE A 254 13.84 -10.39 -17.69
C PHE A 254 15.03 -9.48 -17.95
N GLU A 255 15.88 -9.81 -18.94
CA GLU A 255 17.02 -8.97 -19.33
C GLU A 255 16.54 -7.63 -19.91
N LYS A 256 15.61 -7.64 -20.87
CA LYS A 256 14.99 -6.42 -21.43
C LYS A 256 14.31 -5.56 -20.37
N PHE A 257 13.56 -6.17 -19.45
CA PHE A 257 12.92 -5.43 -18.35
C PHE A 257 13.96 -4.86 -17.36
N ALA A 258 15.05 -5.59 -17.11
CA ALA A 258 16.15 -5.11 -16.27
C ALA A 258 16.91 -3.94 -16.92
N GLU A 259 17.11 -3.97 -18.23
CA GLU A 259 17.72 -2.87 -19.00
C GLU A 259 16.84 -1.63 -19.02
N TRP A 260 15.56 -1.77 -19.41
CA TRP A 260 14.59 -0.66 -19.34
C TRP A 260 14.53 -0.07 -17.92
N SER A 261 14.48 -0.92 -16.90
CA SER A 261 14.48 -0.45 -15.50
C SER A 261 15.76 0.32 -15.14
N LYS A 262 16.93 -0.02 -15.69
CA LYS A 262 18.18 0.72 -15.41
C LYS A 262 18.06 2.14 -15.92
N LEU A 263 17.59 2.34 -17.14
CA LEU A 263 17.38 3.66 -17.75
C LEU A 263 16.34 4.48 -16.96
N GLU A 264 15.24 3.86 -16.51
CA GLU A 264 14.20 4.55 -15.75
C GLU A 264 14.66 4.94 -14.34
N PHE A 265 15.40 4.06 -13.64
CA PHE A 265 15.88 4.35 -12.29
C PHE A 265 17.14 5.21 -12.26
N TYR A 266 17.97 5.11 -13.30
CA TYR A 266 19.15 5.92 -13.50
C TYR A 266 19.04 6.52 -14.89
N PRO A 267 18.16 7.55 -15.06
CA PRO A 267 18.25 8.37 -16.24
C PRO A 267 19.69 8.87 -16.26
N GLU A 268 20.41 8.56 -17.33
CA GLU A 268 21.70 9.17 -17.56
C GLU A 268 21.40 10.67 -17.60
N GLU A 269 21.92 11.41 -16.62
CA GLU A 269 21.74 12.85 -16.55
C GLU A 269 22.40 13.39 -17.81
N ASN A 270 21.58 13.68 -18.83
CA ASN A 270 22.03 14.31 -20.05
C ASN A 270 22.63 15.66 -19.64
N ASP A 271 23.96 15.71 -19.56
CA ASP A 271 24.77 16.92 -19.37
C ASP A 271 24.68 17.77 -20.66
N ASP A 272 23.45 18.17 -21.02
CA ASP A 272 23.02 18.88 -22.24
C ASP A 272 23.44 20.37 -22.23
N ASP A 273 24.53 20.68 -21.53
CA ASP A 273 25.19 21.99 -21.48
C ASP A 273 26.66 21.91 -21.95
N SER A 274 27.13 20.72 -22.36
CA SER A 274 28.31 20.59 -23.24
C SER A 274 27.87 20.53 -24.71
N ASN A 275 27.43 21.66 -25.25
CA ASN A 275 27.21 21.88 -26.69
C ASN A 275 28.54 22.02 -27.46
N ASP A 276 29.50 21.17 -27.14
CA ASP A 276 30.64 20.84 -28.00
C ASP A 276 30.32 19.48 -28.62
N LYS A 277 30.25 19.45 -29.94
CA LYS A 277 29.89 18.28 -30.76
C LYS A 277 30.62 17.02 -30.28
N GLU A 278 29.89 15.93 -30.07
CA GLU A 278 30.47 14.60 -29.85
C GLU A 278 31.17 14.05 -31.11
N GLU A 279 32.33 14.61 -31.47
CA GLU A 279 33.42 13.82 -32.04
C GLU A 279 34.19 13.17 -30.88
N GLY A 280 33.59 12.10 -30.34
CA GLY A 280 34.25 11.05 -29.56
C GLY A 280 35.19 11.49 -28.44
N ASP A 281 34.67 11.80 -27.25
CA ASP A 281 35.48 11.66 -26.04
C ASP A 281 35.70 10.17 -25.74
N GLY A 282 36.79 9.66 -26.31
CA GLY A 282 37.15 8.26 -26.35
C GLY A 282 37.56 7.72 -24.97
N LYS A 283 36.57 7.50 -24.10
CA LYS A 283 36.70 6.59 -22.96
C LYS A 283 36.92 5.18 -23.54
N PRO A 284 38.16 4.66 -23.54
CA PRO A 284 38.49 3.50 -24.37
C PRO A 284 37.66 2.31 -23.89
N SER A 285 36.83 1.78 -24.79
CA SER A 285 36.03 0.60 -24.50
C SER A 285 36.96 -0.53 -24.05
N LEU A 286 36.58 -1.18 -22.96
CA LEU A 286 37.39 -2.24 -22.38
C LEU A 286 37.54 -3.38 -23.39
N PRO A 287 38.78 -3.81 -23.74
CA PRO A 287 38.97 -4.88 -24.70
C PRO A 287 38.32 -6.19 -24.21
N ASP A 288 37.35 -6.70 -24.97
CA ASP A 288 36.62 -7.91 -24.60
C ASP A 288 37.56 -9.11 -24.39
N VAL A 289 37.33 -9.85 -23.31
CA VAL A 289 38.10 -11.05 -22.98
C VAL A 289 37.63 -12.23 -23.84
N ILE A 290 38.23 -12.36 -25.02
CA ILE A 290 37.97 -13.45 -25.98
C ILE A 290 38.29 -14.81 -25.33
N LEU A 291 37.33 -15.73 -25.36
CA LEU A 291 37.53 -17.11 -24.90
C LEU A 291 38.12 -18.00 -25.99
N ASP A 292 38.80 -19.08 -25.59
CA ASP A 292 39.25 -20.14 -26.48
C ASP A 292 38.23 -21.27 -26.64
N LYS A 293 38.53 -22.26 -27.50
CA LYS A 293 37.65 -23.42 -27.77
C LYS A 293 37.33 -24.29 -26.54
N THR A 294 38.05 -24.09 -25.43
CA THR A 294 37.85 -24.76 -24.14
C THR A 294 37.27 -23.82 -23.08
N GLY A 295 36.80 -22.63 -23.48
CA GLY A 295 36.17 -21.63 -22.62
C GLY A 295 37.15 -20.77 -21.79
N TYR A 296 38.45 -21.02 -21.85
CA TYR A 296 39.43 -20.25 -21.07
C TYR A 296 39.71 -18.90 -21.74
N ALA A 297 39.92 -17.86 -20.92
CA ALA A 297 40.29 -16.54 -21.40
C ALA A 297 41.63 -16.56 -22.16
N LYS A 298 41.65 -15.95 -23.35
CA LYS A 298 42.88 -15.49 -24.00
C LYS A 298 43.28 -14.15 -23.39
N LEU A 299 44.57 -13.83 -23.41
CA LEU A 299 45.07 -12.57 -22.84
C LEU A 299 44.73 -11.42 -23.82
N PRO A 300 43.86 -10.47 -23.44
CA PRO A 300 43.51 -9.33 -24.29
C PRO A 300 44.69 -8.37 -24.43
N SER A 301 44.56 -7.38 -25.32
CA SER A 301 45.47 -6.23 -25.29
C SER A 301 45.18 -5.37 -24.07
N ARG A 302 46.22 -4.77 -23.47
CA ARG A 302 46.11 -3.75 -22.42
C ARG A 302 46.69 -2.39 -22.82
N ALA A 303 47.13 -2.25 -24.06
CA ALA A 303 47.64 -0.99 -24.58
C ALA A 303 46.53 0.07 -24.52
N GLY A 304 46.81 1.26 -23.98
CA GLY A 304 45.82 2.33 -23.78
C GLY A 304 44.82 2.12 -22.63
N VAL A 305 44.82 0.97 -21.95
CA VAL A 305 43.86 0.68 -20.88
C VAL A 305 44.35 1.25 -19.54
N ALA A 306 43.57 2.16 -18.95
CA ALA A 306 43.85 2.75 -17.63
C ALA A 306 43.86 1.70 -16.51
N ALA A 307 44.52 1.99 -15.37
CA ALA A 307 44.73 1.02 -14.29
C ALA A 307 43.44 0.34 -13.78
N ARG A 308 42.34 1.09 -13.61
CA ARG A 308 41.02 0.54 -13.25
C ARG A 308 40.48 -0.43 -14.31
N GLY A 309 40.70 -0.13 -15.58
CA GLY A 309 40.34 -1.03 -16.66
C GLY A 309 41.16 -2.32 -16.66
N GLN A 310 42.47 -2.22 -16.36
CA GLN A 310 43.32 -3.41 -16.22
C GLN A 310 42.88 -4.28 -15.02
N GLN A 311 42.42 -3.70 -13.91
CA GLN A 311 41.81 -4.45 -12.80
C GLN A 311 40.58 -5.24 -13.26
N GLU A 312 39.70 -4.64 -14.06
CA GLU A 312 38.51 -5.30 -14.60
C GLU A 312 38.89 -6.43 -15.58
N LEU A 313 39.87 -6.23 -16.47
CA LEU A 313 40.38 -7.30 -17.35
C LEU A 313 40.91 -8.51 -16.54
N VAL A 314 41.61 -8.26 -15.43
CA VAL A 314 42.04 -9.32 -14.49
C VAL A 314 40.81 -9.99 -13.86
N HIS A 315 39.80 -9.25 -13.39
CA HIS A 315 38.53 -9.80 -12.89
C HIS A 315 37.86 -10.73 -13.92
N GLN A 316 37.78 -10.30 -15.18
CA GLN A 316 37.16 -11.07 -16.27
C GLN A 316 37.93 -12.36 -16.59
N ILE A 317 39.27 -12.32 -16.64
CA ILE A 317 40.12 -13.50 -16.88
C ILE A 317 39.92 -14.55 -15.77
N PHE A 318 39.88 -14.13 -14.50
CA PHE A 318 39.60 -15.04 -13.37
C PHE A 318 38.14 -15.55 -13.40
N ARG A 319 37.16 -14.69 -13.69
CA ARG A 319 35.73 -15.06 -13.80
C ARG A 319 35.50 -16.10 -14.89
N ALA A 320 36.09 -15.92 -16.07
CA ALA A 320 36.04 -16.89 -17.16
C ALA A 320 36.67 -18.23 -16.76
N SER A 321 37.87 -18.20 -16.16
CA SER A 321 38.59 -19.41 -15.75
C SER A 321 37.86 -20.18 -14.64
N TYR A 322 37.23 -19.48 -13.68
CA TYR A 322 36.39 -20.09 -12.65
C TYR A 322 35.09 -20.66 -13.23
N LYS A 323 34.46 -19.97 -14.20
CA LYS A 323 33.27 -20.48 -14.91
C LYS A 323 33.57 -21.81 -15.61
N VAL A 324 34.71 -21.95 -16.29
CA VAL A 324 35.14 -23.22 -16.90
C VAL A 324 35.41 -24.29 -15.84
N PHE A 325 36.14 -23.95 -14.77
CA PHE A 325 36.40 -24.89 -13.68
C PHE A 325 35.10 -25.40 -13.05
N MET A 326 34.12 -24.51 -12.83
CA MET A 326 32.90 -24.80 -12.09
C MET A 326 31.73 -25.31 -12.92
N ASP A 327 31.70 -25.03 -14.22
CA ASP A 327 30.53 -25.17 -15.10
C ASP A 327 29.29 -24.42 -14.55
N THR A 328 29.52 -23.27 -13.91
CA THR A 328 28.46 -22.40 -13.36
C THR A 328 28.87 -20.93 -13.44
N THR A 329 27.90 -20.02 -13.39
CA THR A 329 28.10 -18.56 -13.35
C THR A 329 28.40 -18.01 -11.95
N LYS A 330 28.79 -18.86 -10.99
CA LYS A 330 29.11 -18.43 -9.62
C LYS A 330 30.31 -17.46 -9.60
N PRO A 331 30.29 -16.42 -8.74
CA PRO A 331 31.40 -15.48 -8.64
C PRO A 331 32.64 -16.15 -8.06
N VAL A 332 33.82 -15.62 -8.42
CA VAL A 332 35.10 -16.06 -7.86
C VAL A 332 35.11 -15.81 -6.34
N PRO A 333 35.43 -16.82 -5.50
CA PRO A 333 35.47 -16.66 -4.05
C PRO A 333 36.78 -15.97 -3.63
N TRP A 334 36.88 -14.67 -3.94
CA TRP A 334 38.12 -13.89 -3.76
C TRP A 334 38.71 -13.96 -2.36
N ARG A 335 37.88 -13.96 -1.32
CA ARG A 335 38.34 -14.03 0.08
C ARG A 335 39.10 -15.34 0.35
N GLU A 336 38.56 -16.46 -0.11
CA GLU A 336 39.16 -17.79 0.05
C GLU A 336 40.40 -17.97 -0.85
N VAL A 337 40.31 -17.50 -2.11
CA VAL A 337 41.41 -17.55 -3.09
C VAL A 337 42.61 -16.70 -2.63
N VAL A 338 42.38 -15.51 -2.08
CA VAL A 338 43.43 -14.64 -1.54
C VAL A 338 44.02 -15.18 -0.24
N ALA A 339 43.21 -15.84 0.60
CA ALA A 339 43.70 -16.43 1.84
C ALA A 339 44.65 -17.62 1.62
N ASN A 340 44.38 -18.46 0.60
CA ASN A 340 45.22 -19.63 0.29
C ASN A 340 45.37 -19.85 -1.23
N PRO A 341 46.15 -19.02 -1.95
CA PRO A 341 46.21 -19.08 -3.43
C PRO A 341 46.63 -20.45 -3.98
N SER A 342 47.58 -21.13 -3.32
CA SER A 342 48.10 -22.44 -3.70
C SER A 342 47.10 -23.59 -3.56
N LEU A 343 46.04 -23.42 -2.76
CA LEU A 343 44.95 -24.40 -2.64
C LEU A 343 43.96 -24.27 -3.81
N TYR A 344 43.69 -23.04 -4.24
CA TYR A 344 42.65 -22.73 -5.22
C TYR A 344 43.15 -22.66 -6.65
N LEU A 345 44.41 -22.32 -6.88
CA LEU A 345 45.00 -22.09 -8.20
C LEU A 345 46.16 -23.07 -8.46
N ASP A 346 46.37 -23.42 -9.73
CA ASP A 346 47.64 -24.03 -10.17
C ASP A 346 48.81 -23.11 -9.79
N PRO A 347 49.86 -23.60 -9.09
CA PRO A 347 50.98 -22.77 -8.65
C PRO A 347 51.64 -21.97 -9.78
N ASN A 348 51.59 -22.49 -11.01
CA ASN A 348 52.15 -21.80 -12.17
C ASN A 348 51.24 -20.70 -12.73
N SER A 349 49.99 -20.52 -12.26
CA SER A 349 49.03 -19.51 -12.76
C SER A 349 49.32 -18.08 -12.29
N VAL A 350 50.12 -17.95 -11.23
CA VAL A 350 50.61 -16.68 -10.67
C VAL A 350 52.15 -16.71 -10.61
N PRO A 351 52.85 -15.56 -10.56
CA PRO A 351 54.29 -15.55 -10.36
C PRO A 351 54.68 -16.16 -9.00
N GLU A 352 55.89 -16.72 -8.89
CA GLU A 352 56.42 -17.19 -7.62
C GLU A 352 56.59 -16.02 -6.62
N GLY A 353 56.20 -16.23 -5.36
CA GLY A 353 56.19 -15.18 -4.34
C GLY A 353 55.11 -14.09 -4.50
N PHE A 354 54.23 -14.18 -5.50
CA PHE A 354 53.22 -13.14 -5.76
C PHE A 354 52.12 -13.07 -4.70
N ILE A 355 51.94 -11.89 -4.09
CA ILE A 355 50.87 -11.62 -3.13
C ILE A 355 49.57 -11.32 -3.89
N LEU A 356 48.79 -12.37 -4.14
CA LEU A 356 47.46 -12.27 -4.73
C LEU A 356 46.52 -11.42 -3.83
N ARG A 357 45.72 -10.56 -4.45
CA ARG A 357 44.66 -9.75 -3.81
C ARG A 357 43.41 -9.82 -4.67
N ASP A 358 42.29 -9.28 -4.19
CA ASP A 358 41.17 -8.95 -5.07
C ASP A 358 41.65 -7.93 -6.12
N PRO A 359 41.45 -8.14 -7.43
CA PRO A 359 41.85 -7.21 -8.47
C PRO A 359 41.31 -5.78 -8.29
N SER A 360 40.13 -5.58 -7.70
CA SER A 360 39.64 -4.22 -7.36
C SER A 360 40.52 -3.49 -6.32
N HIS A 361 41.46 -4.19 -5.69
CA HIS A 361 42.44 -3.68 -4.73
C HIS A 361 43.90 -3.96 -5.15
N MET A 362 44.14 -4.45 -6.37
CA MET A 362 45.50 -4.59 -6.91
C MET A 362 46.05 -3.23 -7.35
N ARG A 363 47.32 -2.96 -7.02
CA ARG A 363 48.06 -1.81 -7.55
C ARG A 363 48.61 -2.13 -8.94
N ALA A 364 48.98 -1.09 -9.69
CA ALA A 364 49.49 -1.22 -11.06
C ALA A 364 50.73 -2.13 -11.14
N GLU A 365 51.61 -2.12 -10.13
CA GLU A 365 52.81 -2.96 -10.08
C GLU A 365 52.45 -4.45 -10.02
N ASN A 366 51.47 -4.82 -9.18
CA ASN A 366 50.99 -6.19 -9.06
C ASN A 366 50.29 -6.66 -10.35
N ILE A 367 49.51 -5.78 -10.97
CA ILE A 367 48.87 -6.06 -12.27
C ILE A 367 49.96 -6.29 -13.33
N ASN A 368 50.99 -5.44 -13.39
CA ASN A 368 52.10 -5.56 -14.34
C ASN A 368 52.87 -6.88 -14.18
N GLN A 369 53.19 -7.29 -12.95
CA GLN A 369 53.85 -8.58 -12.66
C GLN A 369 53.00 -9.78 -13.11
N LEU A 370 51.71 -9.77 -12.75
CA LEU A 370 50.78 -10.84 -13.13
C LEU A 370 50.58 -10.91 -14.65
N TRP A 371 50.52 -9.76 -15.32
CA TRP A 371 50.34 -9.68 -16.76
C TRP A 371 51.57 -10.18 -17.54
N ALA A 372 52.78 -9.80 -17.13
CA ALA A 372 54.02 -10.30 -17.75
C ALA A 372 54.16 -11.83 -17.61
N HIS A 373 53.76 -12.37 -16.46
CA HIS A 373 53.69 -13.82 -16.24
C HIS A 373 52.67 -14.51 -17.16
N TRP A 374 51.50 -13.91 -17.34
CA TRP A 374 50.49 -14.39 -18.29
C TRP A 374 50.92 -14.28 -19.76
N GLU A 375 51.71 -13.27 -20.13
CA GLU A 375 52.34 -13.16 -21.46
C GLU A 375 53.32 -14.31 -21.70
N ALA A 376 54.16 -14.64 -20.71
CA ALA A 376 55.07 -15.79 -20.78
C ALA A 376 54.31 -17.13 -20.87
N ARG A 377 53.21 -17.30 -20.10
CA ARG A 377 52.33 -18.48 -20.21
C ARG A 377 51.67 -18.58 -21.58
N ARG A 378 51.19 -17.47 -22.14
CA ARG A 378 50.61 -17.39 -23.49
C ARG A 378 51.64 -17.79 -24.55
N ALA A 379 52.87 -17.29 -24.46
CA ALA A 379 53.96 -17.67 -25.37
C ALA A 379 54.27 -19.17 -25.30
N ALA A 380 54.26 -19.75 -24.09
CA ALA A 380 54.37 -21.19 -23.86
C ALA A 380 53.10 -22.01 -24.19
N LYS A 381 52.06 -21.38 -24.79
CA LYS A 381 50.75 -21.99 -25.12
C LYS A 381 50.01 -22.61 -23.92
N LYS A 382 50.27 -22.13 -22.70
CA LYS A 382 49.62 -22.54 -21.45
C LYS A 382 48.39 -21.67 -21.15
N LYS A 383 47.39 -22.22 -20.44
CA LYS A 383 46.22 -21.45 -19.95
C LYS A 383 46.66 -20.40 -18.94
N LEU A 384 46.05 -19.21 -18.94
CA LEU A 384 46.47 -18.10 -18.07
C LEU A 384 46.28 -18.45 -16.59
N VAL A 385 45.04 -18.77 -16.21
CA VAL A 385 44.65 -19.17 -14.86
C VAL A 385 43.98 -20.54 -14.92
N ILE A 386 44.37 -21.43 -14.01
CA ILE A 386 43.73 -22.73 -13.79
C ILE A 386 43.36 -22.81 -12.32
N PHE A 387 42.10 -23.14 -12.03
CA PHE A 387 41.65 -23.44 -10.68
C PHE A 387 41.82 -24.93 -10.38
N ASN A 388 42.29 -25.23 -9.17
CA ASN A 388 42.46 -26.59 -8.65
C ASN A 388 41.35 -26.95 -7.65
N ALA A 389 40.76 -25.95 -6.99
CA ALA A 389 39.70 -26.12 -6.01
C ALA A 389 38.66 -25.00 -6.12
N ALA A 390 37.51 -25.21 -5.49
CA ALA A 390 36.45 -24.23 -5.36
C ALA A 390 35.93 -24.19 -3.91
N LYS A 391 35.17 -23.14 -3.60
CA LYS A 391 34.62 -22.95 -2.26
C LYS A 391 33.68 -24.11 -1.89
N ILE A 392 33.72 -24.51 -0.62
CA ILE A 392 32.82 -25.54 -0.10
C ILE A 392 31.37 -25.03 -0.23
N GLY A 393 30.55 -25.75 -0.99
CA GLY A 393 29.18 -25.33 -1.37
C GLY A 393 29.06 -24.75 -2.80
N ASP A 394 30.17 -24.40 -3.45
CA ASP A 394 30.13 -23.99 -4.86
C ASP A 394 29.98 -25.20 -5.78
N MET A 395 30.71 -26.30 -5.51
CA MET A 395 30.69 -27.52 -6.32
C MET A 395 29.36 -28.29 -6.19
N SER A 396 28.91 -28.87 -7.32
CA SER A 396 27.75 -29.77 -7.31
C SER A 396 28.04 -31.02 -6.45
N LYS A 397 26.99 -31.61 -5.85
CA LYS A 397 27.10 -32.85 -5.03
C LYS A 397 27.65 -34.05 -5.83
N GLU A 398 27.73 -33.94 -7.15
CA GLU A 398 28.24 -34.98 -8.05
C GLU A 398 29.74 -34.79 -8.30
N ARG A 399 30.18 -33.56 -8.61
CA ARG A 399 31.61 -33.24 -8.61
C ARG A 399 32.24 -33.41 -7.23
N LEU A 400 31.55 -33.10 -6.14
CA LEU A 400 32.04 -33.34 -4.78
C LEU A 400 32.27 -34.84 -4.49
N ARG A 401 31.57 -35.74 -5.18
CA ARG A 401 31.77 -37.21 -5.07
C ARG A 401 32.93 -37.70 -5.94
N ASN A 402 33.17 -37.06 -7.09
CA ASN A 402 34.23 -37.43 -8.02
C ASN A 402 35.59 -36.76 -7.72
N ALA A 403 35.60 -35.62 -7.02
CA ALA A 403 36.78 -34.81 -6.75
C ALA A 403 37.52 -35.17 -5.44
N VAL A 404 37.10 -36.23 -4.73
CA VAL A 404 37.80 -36.73 -3.54
C VAL A 404 38.71 -37.89 -3.96
N PRO A 405 40.05 -37.72 -3.97
CA PRO A 405 40.96 -38.85 -4.07
C PRO A 405 40.68 -39.80 -2.90
N HIS A 406 40.67 -41.10 -3.19
CA HIS A 406 40.33 -42.13 -2.22
C HIS A 406 41.40 -42.21 -1.10
N GLN A 407 41.30 -41.33 -0.10
CA GLN A 407 42.16 -41.40 1.08
C GLN A 407 41.90 -42.72 1.77
N GLN A 408 42.87 -43.63 1.63
CA GLN A 408 42.84 -44.96 2.21
C GLN A 408 42.66 -44.81 3.73
N LYS A 409 41.51 -45.25 4.23
CA LYS A 409 41.25 -45.26 5.67
C LYS A 409 42.24 -46.22 6.32
N THR A 410 43.28 -45.68 6.95
CA THR A 410 44.17 -46.45 7.82
C THR A 410 43.32 -47.18 8.85
N LYS A 411 43.42 -48.52 8.88
CA LYS A 411 42.68 -49.36 9.82
C LYS A 411 42.99 -48.89 11.24
N LYS A 412 41.95 -48.58 12.02
CA LYS A 412 42.10 -48.40 13.47
C LYS A 412 42.59 -49.72 14.04
N MET A 413 43.76 -49.73 14.67
CA MET A 413 44.15 -50.84 15.53
C MET A 413 43.14 -50.92 16.68
N TYR A 414 42.60 -52.11 16.89
CA TYR A 414 41.80 -52.42 18.05
C TYR A 414 42.78 -52.64 19.20
N VAL A 415 42.64 -51.90 20.30
CA VAL A 415 43.38 -52.18 21.54
C VAL A 415 42.41 -52.93 22.45
N GLU A 416 42.76 -54.18 22.71
CA GLU A 416 42.06 -55.10 23.58
C GLU A 416 42.38 -54.72 25.04
N ILE A 417 41.37 -54.63 25.90
CA ILE A 417 41.53 -54.41 27.34
C ILE A 417 40.72 -55.50 28.06
N GLU A 418 41.43 -56.38 28.77
CA GLU A 418 40.82 -57.44 29.58
C GLU A 418 40.18 -56.88 30.88
N PRO A 419 39.18 -57.58 31.44
CA PRO A 419 38.45 -57.12 32.62
C PRO A 419 39.12 -57.56 33.93
N VAL A 420 39.12 -56.68 34.94
CA VAL A 420 39.46 -57.04 36.33
C VAL A 420 38.39 -56.53 37.30
N THR A 421 38.26 -57.22 38.44
CA THR A 421 37.02 -57.40 39.19
C THR A 421 36.82 -56.49 40.42
N ALA A 422 35.55 -56.15 40.64
CA ALA A 422 34.82 -55.89 41.89
C ALA A 422 35.56 -55.63 43.24
N SER A 423 35.24 -54.48 43.87
CA SER A 423 34.77 -54.34 45.27
C SER A 423 34.45 -52.85 45.54
N SER A 424 33.23 -52.43 45.90
CA SER A 424 32.53 -52.57 47.20
C SER A 424 33.17 -51.81 48.37
N SER A 425 32.74 -50.56 48.63
CA SER A 425 31.87 -50.23 49.79
C SER A 425 31.74 -48.71 50.09
N LYS A 426 30.67 -48.41 50.85
CA LYS A 426 30.25 -47.19 51.58
C LYS A 426 31.36 -46.16 51.94
N GLY A 427 31.12 -44.84 52.01
CA GLY A 427 29.90 -44.05 51.82
C GLY A 427 29.97 -42.67 52.53
N ALA A 428 28.82 -41.98 52.62
CA ALA A 428 28.52 -40.77 53.43
C ALA A 428 28.79 -39.34 52.86
N ALA A 429 27.75 -38.51 53.05
CA ALA A 429 27.71 -37.04 53.17
C ALA A 429 28.08 -36.13 51.97
N SER A 430 27.05 -35.69 51.24
CA SER A 430 26.96 -34.29 50.75
C SER A 430 25.51 -33.82 50.79
N THR A 431 25.28 -32.63 51.33
CA THR A 431 23.94 -32.06 51.61
C THR A 431 23.34 -31.36 50.39
N HIS A 432 22.11 -31.77 50.05
CA HIS A 432 21.16 -31.07 49.18
C HIS A 432 20.32 -30.08 50.04
N PRO A 433 19.68 -29.03 49.47
CA PRO A 433 18.60 -29.22 48.50
C PRO A 433 18.53 -28.24 47.31
N THR A 434 18.30 -28.82 46.13
CA THR A 434 17.49 -28.21 45.09
C THR A 434 16.00 -28.46 45.41
N HIS A 435 15.14 -27.46 45.21
CA HIS A 435 13.70 -27.72 45.10
C HIS A 435 13.30 -28.02 43.65
N ARG A 436 12.33 -28.92 43.51
CA ARG A 436 12.00 -29.65 42.28
C ARG A 436 10.50 -29.58 42.02
N THR A 437 10.16 -29.23 40.78
CA THR A 437 9.04 -29.71 39.94
C THR A 437 7.76 -30.27 40.58
N THR A 438 6.61 -29.88 40.03
CA THR A 438 5.50 -30.84 39.80
C THR A 438 4.90 -30.70 38.40
N ARG A 439 4.82 -31.85 37.71
CA ARG A 439 3.90 -32.11 36.58
C ARG A 439 2.54 -32.53 37.16
N LEU A 440 1.49 -32.49 36.33
CA LEU A 440 0.53 -33.59 36.27
C LEU A 440 0.03 -33.79 34.83
N ALA A 441 -0.33 -35.02 34.50
CA ALA A 441 -0.85 -35.47 33.20
C ALA A 441 -1.68 -36.74 33.43
N LYS A 442 -2.71 -37.02 32.60
CA LYS A 442 -3.25 -38.38 32.45
C LYS A 442 -4.08 -38.61 31.17
N ASP A 443 -3.71 -39.68 30.45
CA ASP A 443 -4.42 -40.72 29.66
C ASP A 443 -5.83 -40.43 29.04
N ALA A 444 -6.28 -41.03 27.93
CA ALA A 444 -5.85 -42.20 27.13
C ALA A 444 -6.39 -42.08 25.66
N SER A 445 -6.51 -43.05 24.73
CA SER A 445 -6.10 -44.47 24.57
C SER A 445 -6.17 -44.92 23.08
N SER A 446 -5.33 -45.90 22.69
CA SER A 446 -5.58 -47.05 21.76
C SER A 446 -6.29 -46.87 20.38
N GLU A 447 -5.62 -47.06 19.22
CA GLU A 447 -5.49 -48.33 18.41
C GLU A 447 -6.48 -48.45 17.23
N SER A 448 -6.26 -49.15 16.10
CA SER A 448 -5.07 -49.78 15.48
C SER A 448 -5.26 -50.15 13.97
N LYS A 449 -4.14 -50.38 13.25
CA LYS A 449 -3.88 -51.28 12.08
C LYS A 449 -4.98 -51.68 11.06
N SER A 450 -4.68 -51.52 9.76
CA SER A 450 -4.42 -52.62 8.76
C SER A 450 -4.09 -52.00 7.38
N ALA A 451 -3.01 -52.39 6.69
CA ALA A 451 -2.84 -53.49 5.71
C ALA A 451 -3.70 -53.32 4.43
N GLY A 452 -3.17 -53.63 3.24
CA GLY A 452 -3.81 -53.23 1.97
C GLY A 452 -3.74 -54.22 0.81
N ALA A 453 -4.35 -53.80 -0.31
CA ALA A 453 -4.38 -54.40 -1.66
C ALA A 453 -5.16 -55.74 -1.84
N PRO A 454 -5.54 -56.17 -3.07
CA PRO A 454 -5.58 -55.47 -4.37
C PRO A 454 -6.88 -55.65 -5.23
N SER A 455 -7.02 -54.82 -6.26
CA SER A 455 -7.56 -55.08 -7.63
C SER A 455 -8.62 -56.17 -7.93
N THR A 456 -9.79 -55.73 -8.45
CA THR A 456 -10.56 -56.21 -9.64
C THR A 456 -11.72 -55.21 -9.88
N GLY A 457 -12.38 -55.03 -11.04
CA GLY A 457 -12.27 -55.65 -12.38
C GLY A 457 -13.68 -55.84 -13.00
N HIS A 458 -13.92 -55.30 -14.21
CA HIS A 458 -15.20 -55.28 -14.98
C HIS A 458 -16.37 -54.42 -14.42
N ARG A 459 -17.17 -53.63 -15.18
CA ARG A 459 -17.56 -53.43 -16.62
C ARG A 459 -18.96 -53.97 -16.95
N THR A 460 -19.72 -53.14 -17.68
CA THR A 460 -20.92 -53.36 -18.55
C THR A 460 -22.32 -53.02 -18.01
N ASN A 461 -22.98 -52.09 -18.73
CA ASN A 461 -24.35 -52.18 -19.29
C ASN A 461 -25.56 -52.16 -18.32
N LEU A 462 -26.81 -51.82 -18.73
CA LEU A 462 -27.39 -51.06 -19.85
C LEU A 462 -28.93 -51.04 -19.61
N ALA A 463 -29.65 -50.01 -20.09
CA ALA A 463 -31.13 -49.97 -20.22
C ALA A 463 -31.98 -49.96 -18.91
N LYS A 464 -33.27 -49.56 -18.89
CA LYS A 464 -34.11 -48.60 -19.67
C LYS A 464 -35.52 -48.59 -18.99
N SER A 465 -36.31 -47.54 -19.24
CA SER A 465 -37.79 -47.50 -19.11
C SER A 465 -38.43 -47.14 -17.77
N ASP A 466 -39.08 -45.96 -17.78
CA ASP A 466 -40.39 -45.59 -17.19
C ASP A 466 -41.56 -46.50 -17.71
N PRO A 467 -42.86 -46.25 -17.38
CA PRO A 467 -43.49 -45.62 -16.21
C PRO A 467 -44.72 -46.45 -15.66
N SER A 468 -45.36 -46.04 -14.55
CA SER A 468 -46.85 -45.94 -14.41
C SER A 468 -47.35 -45.50 -13.02
N GLU A 469 -48.63 -45.09 -12.97
CA GLU A 469 -49.50 -44.67 -11.85
C GLU A 469 -49.92 -45.90 -10.97
N ASP A 470 -50.70 -45.85 -9.86
CA ASP A 470 -51.63 -44.83 -9.33
C ASP A 470 -51.99 -45.02 -7.81
N GLU A 471 -52.69 -44.03 -7.24
CA GLU A 471 -53.58 -43.94 -6.04
C GLU A 471 -53.47 -44.79 -4.73
N SER A 472 -53.36 -44.04 -3.62
CA SER A 472 -54.29 -44.00 -2.45
C SER A 472 -54.80 -45.27 -1.71
N ALA A 473 -54.42 -45.47 -0.43
CA ALA A 473 -55.29 -45.19 0.75
C ALA A 473 -54.92 -45.91 2.09
N ALA A 474 -55.08 -45.15 3.18
CA ALA A 474 -55.11 -45.43 4.63
C ALA A 474 -55.16 -46.86 5.23
N ALA A 475 -54.33 -47.10 6.26
CA ALA A 475 -54.77 -47.56 7.60
C ALA A 475 -53.64 -47.40 8.67
N ALA A 476 -54.02 -47.22 9.95
CA ALA A 476 -53.09 -46.89 11.03
C ALA A 476 -52.60 -48.10 11.85
N SER A 477 -51.35 -48.06 12.35
CA SER A 477 -50.99 -48.73 13.61
C SER A 477 -49.88 -47.98 14.37
N ARG A 478 -49.95 -48.02 15.71
CA ARG A 478 -49.01 -47.33 16.62
C ARG A 478 -47.76 -48.19 16.84
N GLY A 479 -46.57 -47.63 16.64
CA GLY A 479 -45.30 -48.32 16.92
C GLY A 479 -44.19 -47.38 17.38
N ARG A 480 -44.06 -47.16 18.69
CA ARG A 480 -43.03 -46.29 19.29
C ARG A 480 -41.67 -46.99 19.33
N ARG A 481 -40.80 -46.78 18.34
CA ARG A 481 -39.35 -47.05 18.41
C ARG A 481 -38.55 -45.97 17.69
N THR A 482 -37.43 -45.58 18.30
CA THR A 482 -36.50 -44.57 17.79
C THR A 482 -35.65 -45.13 16.65
N THR A 483 -35.95 -44.74 15.42
CA THR A 483 -35.09 -44.98 14.25
C THR A 483 -34.70 -43.64 13.62
N THR A 484 -33.40 -43.38 13.54
CA THR A 484 -32.85 -42.25 12.77
C THR A 484 -33.02 -42.55 11.28
N ALA A 485 -34.15 -42.12 10.72
CA ALA A 485 -34.45 -42.26 9.30
C ALA A 485 -33.53 -41.34 8.46
N ALA A 486 -32.55 -41.94 7.80
CA ALA A 486 -31.79 -41.28 6.75
C ALA A 486 -32.69 -41.09 5.51
N ARG A 487 -33.39 -39.95 5.42
CA ARG A 487 -34.00 -39.49 4.17
C ARG A 487 -32.86 -39.09 3.22
N PRO A 488 -32.65 -39.75 2.07
CA PRO A 488 -31.75 -39.21 1.06
C PRO A 488 -32.34 -37.88 0.58
N SER A 489 -31.63 -36.79 0.82
CA SER A 489 -32.09 -35.46 0.42
C SER A 489 -31.92 -35.31 -1.09
N SER A 490 -33.04 -35.17 -1.79
CA SER A 490 -33.15 -34.83 -3.21
C SER A 490 -32.67 -33.40 -3.56
N ALA A 491 -32.29 -32.61 -2.56
CA ALA A 491 -31.95 -31.20 -2.74
C ALA A 491 -30.67 -31.04 -3.58
N GLN A 492 -30.73 -30.14 -4.56
CA GLN A 492 -29.63 -29.86 -5.47
C GLN A 492 -28.45 -29.21 -4.74
N GLN A 493 -27.23 -29.42 -5.25
CA GLN A 493 -26.04 -28.80 -4.66
C GLN A 493 -26.14 -27.27 -4.74
N GLY A 494 -25.94 -26.59 -3.60
CA GLY A 494 -26.11 -25.13 -3.50
C GLY A 494 -27.55 -24.65 -3.25
N ALA A 495 -28.50 -25.57 -3.02
CA ALA A 495 -29.85 -25.25 -2.56
C ALA A 495 -29.88 -24.90 -1.05
N PRO A 496 -30.71 -23.93 -0.60
CA PRO A 496 -30.82 -23.54 0.82
C PRO A 496 -31.13 -24.70 1.78
N ALA A 497 -31.88 -25.72 1.35
CA ALA A 497 -32.20 -26.90 2.15
C ALA A 497 -30.96 -27.74 2.53
N THR A 498 -29.88 -27.66 1.77
CA THR A 498 -28.62 -28.39 2.04
C THR A 498 -27.77 -27.73 3.13
N VAL A 499 -28.11 -26.51 3.57
CA VAL A 499 -27.24 -25.65 4.39
C VAL A 499 -27.50 -25.84 5.90
N PRO A 500 -26.53 -26.38 6.67
CA PRO A 500 -26.66 -26.52 8.13
C PRO A 500 -26.80 -25.16 8.81
N MET A 501 -27.50 -25.08 9.95
CA MET A 501 -27.77 -23.81 10.64
C MET A 501 -26.52 -22.96 10.92
N LYS A 502 -25.40 -23.59 11.27
CA LYS A 502 -24.10 -22.95 11.52
C LYS A 502 -23.50 -22.27 10.28
N ASP A 503 -23.80 -22.79 9.09
CA ASP A 503 -23.18 -22.37 7.82
C ASP A 503 -24.09 -21.41 7.04
N ARG A 504 -25.26 -21.05 7.59
CA ARG A 504 -26.23 -20.15 6.94
C ARG A 504 -25.71 -18.74 6.71
N ILE A 505 -24.94 -18.16 7.62
CA ILE A 505 -24.35 -16.82 7.43
C ILE A 505 -23.26 -16.84 6.34
N PRO A 506 -22.29 -17.79 6.34
CA PRO A 506 -21.41 -18.03 5.19
C PRO A 506 -22.16 -18.24 3.87
N PHE A 507 -23.23 -19.03 3.87
CA PHE A 507 -24.05 -19.25 2.67
C PHE A 507 -24.68 -17.95 2.18
N LEU A 508 -25.33 -17.16 3.04
CA LEU A 508 -25.86 -15.85 2.66
C LEU A 508 -24.78 -14.98 2.00
N LYS A 509 -23.60 -14.85 2.63
CA LYS A 509 -22.46 -14.11 2.04
C LYS A 509 -22.02 -14.63 0.66
N SER A 510 -22.20 -15.92 0.39
CA SER A 510 -21.87 -16.51 -0.92
C SER A 510 -22.90 -16.22 -2.02
N LEU A 511 -24.11 -15.74 -1.67
CA LEU A 511 -25.16 -15.47 -2.66
C LEU A 511 -24.90 -14.20 -3.50
N SER A 512 -24.18 -13.21 -2.96
CA SER A 512 -23.84 -12.00 -3.71
C SER A 512 -22.61 -11.29 -3.17
N SER A 513 -21.78 -10.77 -4.07
CA SER A 513 -20.65 -9.87 -3.79
C SER A 513 -21.07 -8.40 -3.60
N ASN A 514 -22.36 -8.07 -3.72
CA ASN A 514 -22.85 -6.69 -3.57
C ASN A 514 -22.61 -6.17 -2.14
N ASN A 515 -21.92 -5.03 -2.02
CA ASN A 515 -21.54 -4.46 -0.72
C ASN A 515 -22.73 -4.12 0.18
N GLU A 516 -23.84 -3.62 -0.39
CA GLU A 516 -25.04 -3.26 0.38
C GLU A 516 -25.69 -4.51 0.99
N TYR A 517 -25.66 -5.63 0.24
CA TYR A 517 -26.13 -6.93 0.69
C TYR A 517 -25.22 -7.56 1.74
N LEU A 518 -23.89 -7.48 1.57
CA LEU A 518 -22.95 -7.97 2.56
C LEU A 518 -23.08 -7.21 3.90
N LEU A 519 -23.29 -5.89 3.86
CA LEU A 519 -23.57 -5.08 5.05
C LEU A 519 -24.92 -5.44 5.71
N LEU A 520 -25.95 -5.78 4.93
CA LEU A 520 -27.19 -6.35 5.46
C LEU A 520 -26.93 -7.68 6.20
N VAL A 521 -26.15 -8.59 5.62
CA VAL A 521 -25.84 -9.90 6.22
C VAL A 521 -24.97 -9.78 7.48
N GLU A 522 -24.05 -8.81 7.56
CA GLU A 522 -23.30 -8.55 8.79
C GLU A 522 -24.21 -8.00 9.90
N GLY A 523 -25.06 -7.00 9.62
CA GLY A 523 -26.00 -6.47 10.62
C GLY A 523 -26.98 -7.51 11.18
N ILE A 524 -27.28 -8.55 10.39
CA ILE A 524 -28.12 -9.68 10.82
C ILE A 524 -27.44 -10.52 11.91
N ARG A 525 -26.11 -10.64 11.89
CA ARG A 525 -25.35 -11.43 12.87
C ARG A 525 -25.49 -10.89 14.29
N ASP A 526 -25.65 -9.58 14.42
CA ASP A 526 -25.67 -8.88 15.70
C ASP A 526 -27.09 -8.86 16.33
N LEU A 527 -28.11 -9.40 15.63
CA LEU A 527 -29.44 -9.64 16.18
C LEU A 527 -29.45 -10.80 17.18
N ARG A 528 -30.03 -10.56 18.37
CA ARG A 528 -30.24 -11.60 19.38
C ARG A 528 -31.14 -12.74 18.84
N LYS A 529 -30.85 -13.96 19.31
CA LYS A 529 -31.65 -15.17 19.05
C LYS A 529 -32.93 -15.15 19.90
N GLU A 530 -33.96 -14.45 19.42
CA GLU A 530 -35.29 -14.51 20.02
C GLU A 530 -36.09 -15.70 19.44
N PRO A 531 -36.81 -16.49 20.27
CA PRO A 531 -37.61 -17.63 19.81
C PRO A 531 -38.87 -17.15 19.08
N SER A 532 -38.81 -17.10 17.75
CA SER A 532 -39.92 -16.66 16.92
C SER A 532 -41.06 -17.71 16.89
N LEU A 533 -42.13 -17.47 17.65
CA LEU A 533 -43.32 -18.32 17.69
C LEU A 533 -44.29 -18.10 16.51
N ASN A 534 -44.18 -16.98 15.79
CA ASN A 534 -45.11 -16.63 14.71
C ASN A 534 -44.65 -17.20 13.35
N GLN A 535 -45.39 -18.19 12.84
CA GLN A 535 -45.33 -18.57 11.43
C GLN A 535 -45.85 -17.42 10.56
N GLN A 536 -44.94 -16.66 9.95
CA GLN A 536 -45.29 -15.66 8.94
C GLN A 536 -45.83 -16.35 7.68
N LYS A 537 -47.15 -16.45 7.58
CA LYS A 537 -47.88 -16.94 6.40
C LYS A 537 -47.73 -15.92 5.25
N GLY A 538 -47.37 -16.38 4.04
CA GLY A 538 -47.30 -15.54 2.84
C GLY A 538 -45.92 -15.40 2.19
N TRP A 539 -44.85 -15.95 2.76
CA TRP A 539 -43.54 -16.01 2.08
C TRP A 539 -43.54 -17.07 0.97
N PRO A 540 -42.95 -16.80 -0.22
CA PRO A 540 -42.84 -17.80 -1.27
C PRO A 540 -41.89 -18.92 -0.87
N ALA A 541 -42.16 -20.14 -1.34
CA ALA A 541 -41.43 -21.34 -0.92
C ALA A 541 -39.92 -21.27 -1.18
N TRP A 542 -39.51 -20.62 -2.27
CA TRP A 542 -38.10 -20.44 -2.64
C TRP A 542 -37.32 -19.50 -1.70
N ALA A 543 -38.00 -18.58 -1.00
CA ALA A 543 -37.39 -17.68 -0.01
C ALA A 543 -37.28 -18.33 1.38
N THR A 544 -37.11 -19.66 1.44
CA THR A 544 -37.07 -20.43 2.70
C THR A 544 -35.87 -21.37 2.77
N TRP A 545 -35.42 -21.67 3.99
CA TRP A 545 -34.37 -22.68 4.25
C TRP A 545 -34.81 -24.12 3.98
N SER A 546 -36.01 -24.33 3.43
CA SER A 546 -36.53 -25.61 2.93
C SER A 546 -36.55 -25.67 1.40
N TRP A 547 -36.05 -24.65 0.69
CA TRP A 547 -35.94 -24.69 -0.76
C TRP A 547 -34.90 -25.72 -1.21
N GLU A 548 -35.35 -26.76 -1.93
CA GLU A 548 -34.52 -27.87 -2.41
C GLU A 548 -33.83 -27.58 -3.77
N GLY A 549 -34.17 -26.47 -4.44
CA GLY A 549 -33.61 -26.08 -5.74
C GLY A 549 -32.34 -25.22 -5.67
N SER A 550 -31.42 -25.43 -6.61
CA SER A 550 -30.20 -24.60 -6.79
C SER A 550 -30.43 -23.36 -7.65
N TYR A 551 -31.56 -23.31 -8.38
CA TYR A 551 -32.09 -22.15 -9.14
C TYR A 551 -33.42 -21.68 -8.52
N LEU A 552 -33.97 -20.55 -8.97
CA LEU A 552 -35.31 -20.11 -8.59
C LEU A 552 -36.39 -20.74 -9.49
N PRO A 553 -37.67 -20.80 -9.05
CA PRO A 553 -38.74 -21.33 -9.88
C PRO A 553 -38.92 -20.57 -11.19
N ASN A 554 -39.37 -21.27 -12.23
CA ASN A 554 -39.64 -20.71 -13.56
C ASN A 554 -40.47 -19.40 -13.51
N ASP A 555 -41.48 -19.35 -12.65
CA ASP A 555 -42.36 -18.19 -12.49
C ASP A 555 -41.59 -16.91 -12.10
N VAL A 556 -40.49 -17.03 -11.35
CA VAL A 556 -39.61 -15.90 -10.99
C VAL A 556 -38.82 -15.40 -12.21
N HIS A 557 -38.49 -16.29 -13.14
CA HIS A 557 -37.79 -15.96 -14.37
C HIS A 557 -38.71 -15.46 -15.49
N CYS A 558 -40.01 -15.73 -15.42
CA CYS A 558 -40.97 -15.42 -16.48
C CYS A 558 -42.02 -14.34 -16.12
N LEU A 559 -42.31 -14.10 -14.83
CA LEU A 559 -43.42 -13.23 -14.39
C LEU A 559 -42.92 -12.14 -13.41
N ASP A 560 -42.91 -10.88 -13.87
CA ASP A 560 -42.47 -9.73 -13.04
C ASP A 560 -43.30 -9.61 -11.75
N GLY A 561 -44.59 -9.96 -11.83
CA GLY A 561 -45.53 -9.89 -10.71
C GLY A 561 -45.08 -10.63 -9.45
N GLU A 562 -44.49 -11.83 -9.55
CA GLU A 562 -44.02 -12.56 -8.36
C GLU A 562 -42.76 -11.93 -7.76
N VAL A 563 -41.85 -11.38 -8.59
CA VAL A 563 -40.68 -10.64 -8.11
C VAL A 563 -41.11 -9.35 -7.42
N GLN A 564 -41.98 -8.54 -8.04
CA GLN A 564 -42.47 -7.30 -7.42
C GLN A 564 -43.23 -7.55 -6.12
N LYS A 565 -44.08 -8.58 -6.07
CA LYS A 565 -44.80 -9.00 -4.87
C LYS A 565 -43.84 -9.44 -3.76
N PHE A 566 -42.78 -10.18 -4.09
CA PHE A 566 -41.73 -10.50 -3.14
C PHE A 566 -40.99 -9.25 -2.65
N LEU A 567 -40.55 -8.36 -3.53
CA LEU A 567 -39.81 -7.15 -3.15
C LEU A 567 -40.65 -6.20 -2.29
N ALA A 568 -41.94 -6.02 -2.60
CA ALA A 568 -42.88 -5.29 -1.77
C ALA A 568 -43.05 -5.93 -0.37
N THR A 569 -43.18 -7.26 -0.32
CA THR A 569 -43.27 -8.02 0.95
C THR A 569 -41.99 -7.89 1.77
N ALA A 570 -40.82 -8.05 1.14
CA ALA A 570 -39.51 -8.00 1.78
C ALA A 570 -39.19 -6.60 2.34
N THR A 571 -39.54 -5.55 1.61
CA THR A 571 -39.34 -4.15 2.05
C THR A 571 -40.36 -3.69 3.09
N SER A 572 -41.57 -4.27 3.10
CA SER A 572 -42.62 -3.95 4.08
C SER A 572 -42.56 -4.84 5.34
N THR A 573 -41.79 -5.92 5.35
CA THR A 573 -41.68 -6.80 6.51
C THR A 573 -40.84 -6.16 7.61
N GLU A 574 -41.46 -5.93 8.77
CA GLU A 574 -40.72 -5.56 9.97
C GLU A 574 -39.77 -6.70 10.40
N ILE A 575 -38.46 -6.38 10.43
CA ILE A 575 -37.47 -7.29 10.99
C ILE A 575 -37.58 -7.23 12.51
N THR A 576 -38.21 -8.22 13.10
CA THR A 576 -38.36 -8.35 14.56
C THR A 576 -37.16 -9.01 15.23
N GLY A 577 -36.42 -9.87 14.52
CA GLY A 577 -35.26 -10.59 15.07
C GLY A 577 -34.56 -11.47 14.05
N LEU A 578 -33.58 -12.25 14.52
CA LEU A 578 -32.70 -13.05 13.65
C LEU A 578 -33.45 -13.95 12.63
N PRO A 579 -34.52 -14.71 12.99
CA PRO A 579 -35.18 -15.61 12.04
C PRO A 579 -35.90 -14.90 10.88
N SER A 580 -36.52 -13.74 11.14
CA SER A 580 -37.17 -12.94 10.10
C SER A 580 -36.12 -12.25 9.22
N ALA A 581 -35.08 -11.66 9.82
CA ALA A 581 -33.99 -11.03 9.07
C ALA A 581 -33.26 -12.02 8.14
N MET A 582 -32.92 -13.22 8.62
CA MET A 582 -32.31 -14.27 7.81
C MET A 582 -33.20 -14.74 6.66
N ARG A 583 -34.53 -14.71 6.79
CA ARG A 583 -35.46 -15.06 5.71
C ARG A 583 -35.48 -13.98 4.62
N VAL A 584 -35.57 -12.71 5.02
CA VAL A 584 -35.54 -11.56 4.10
C VAL A 584 -34.23 -11.55 3.31
N ALA A 585 -33.08 -11.69 4.00
CA ALA A 585 -31.78 -11.75 3.36
C ALA A 585 -31.54 -13.01 2.51
N LEU A 586 -32.17 -14.14 2.83
CA LEU A 586 -32.13 -15.32 1.97
C LEU A 586 -32.82 -15.03 0.63
N GLY A 587 -34.08 -14.56 0.64
CA GLY A 587 -34.81 -14.30 -0.59
C GLY A 587 -34.17 -13.20 -1.45
N LEU A 588 -33.72 -12.09 -0.84
CA LEU A 588 -32.99 -11.04 -1.57
C LEU A 588 -31.64 -11.55 -2.13
N GLY A 589 -30.90 -12.35 -1.36
CA GLY A 589 -29.63 -12.93 -1.82
C GLY A 589 -29.82 -13.90 -2.99
N LEU A 590 -30.85 -14.74 -2.93
CA LEU A 590 -31.20 -15.65 -4.03
C LEU A 590 -31.57 -14.86 -5.30
N LEU A 591 -32.37 -13.80 -5.19
CA LEU A 591 -32.68 -12.94 -6.35
C LEU A 591 -31.44 -12.25 -6.93
N LEU A 592 -30.52 -11.73 -6.09
CA LEU A 592 -29.25 -11.15 -6.57
C LEU A 592 -28.40 -12.18 -7.33
N ARG A 593 -28.31 -13.41 -6.80
CA ARG A 593 -27.60 -14.53 -7.45
C ARG A 593 -28.23 -14.88 -8.79
N GLU A 594 -29.55 -14.86 -8.88
CA GLU A 594 -30.29 -15.28 -10.06
C GLU A 594 -30.32 -14.21 -11.16
N CYS A 595 -30.44 -12.93 -10.80
CA CYS A 595 -30.22 -11.83 -11.75
C CYS A 595 -28.81 -11.90 -12.34
N LYS A 596 -27.79 -12.15 -11.49
CA LYS A 596 -26.41 -12.32 -11.97
C LYS A 596 -26.29 -13.46 -13.00
N ARG A 597 -26.88 -14.63 -12.71
CA ARG A 597 -26.90 -15.78 -13.62
C ARG A 597 -27.62 -15.51 -14.94
N ALA A 598 -28.72 -14.74 -14.92
CA ALA A 598 -29.45 -14.38 -16.13
C ALA A 598 -28.68 -13.37 -17.00
N ILE A 599 -28.02 -12.40 -16.37
CA ILE A 599 -27.20 -11.38 -17.06
C ILE A 599 -25.91 -11.99 -17.65
N GLU A 600 -25.29 -12.93 -16.93
CA GLU A 600 -24.06 -13.65 -17.36
C GLU A 600 -24.37 -14.95 -18.13
N TYR A 601 -25.60 -15.13 -18.65
CA TYR A 601 -25.95 -16.34 -19.39
C TYR A 601 -25.40 -16.31 -20.83
N GLU A 602 -24.40 -17.15 -21.11
CA GLU A 602 -23.93 -17.44 -22.46
C GLU A 602 -24.34 -18.88 -22.83
N ALA A 603 -24.95 -19.07 -24.01
CA ALA A 603 -25.66 -20.29 -24.37
C ALA A 603 -24.73 -21.50 -24.61
N ASP A 604 -23.47 -21.23 -24.93
CA ASP A 604 -22.39 -22.19 -25.15
C ASP A 604 -21.56 -22.50 -23.89
N GLU A 605 -21.58 -21.62 -22.88
CA GLU A 605 -20.96 -21.89 -21.56
C GLU A 605 -21.94 -22.55 -20.56
N ALA A 606 -23.25 -22.54 -20.84
CA ALA A 606 -24.26 -23.06 -19.93
C ALA A 606 -24.10 -24.57 -19.62
N ALA A 607 -23.95 -24.90 -18.33
CA ALA A 607 -23.91 -26.29 -17.89
C ALA A 607 -25.23 -27.02 -18.21
N LEU A 608 -25.16 -28.32 -18.50
CA LEU A 608 -26.31 -29.19 -18.83
C LEU A 608 -27.45 -29.18 -17.79
N GLU A 609 -27.16 -28.81 -16.54
CA GLU A 609 -28.14 -28.71 -15.45
C GLU A 609 -28.80 -27.31 -15.35
N THR A 610 -28.40 -26.35 -16.19
CA THR A 610 -28.94 -24.98 -16.18
C THR A 610 -30.35 -24.98 -16.75
N PRO A 611 -31.38 -24.54 -16.00
CA PRO A 611 -32.74 -24.48 -16.51
C PRO A 611 -32.85 -23.53 -17.71
N THR A 612 -33.61 -23.95 -18.73
CA THR A 612 -33.83 -23.15 -19.96
C THR A 612 -34.47 -21.80 -19.68
N CYS A 613 -35.19 -21.63 -18.58
CA CYS A 613 -35.79 -20.36 -18.18
C CYS A 613 -34.76 -19.27 -17.80
N VAL A 614 -33.51 -19.63 -17.53
CA VAL A 614 -32.42 -18.66 -17.31
C VAL A 614 -32.12 -17.89 -18.60
N SER A 615 -32.11 -18.56 -19.76
CA SER A 615 -31.76 -17.95 -21.05
C SER A 615 -32.81 -16.97 -21.57
N THR A 616 -34.06 -17.12 -21.16
CA THR A 616 -35.18 -16.24 -21.50
C THR A 616 -35.68 -15.43 -20.30
N SER A 617 -34.81 -15.20 -19.30
CA SER A 617 -35.23 -14.65 -18.03
C SER A 617 -35.47 -13.13 -18.07
N ILE A 618 -36.54 -12.67 -17.42
CA ILE A 618 -36.81 -11.24 -17.21
C ILE A 618 -35.90 -10.59 -16.13
N LEU A 619 -35.01 -11.35 -15.50
CA LEU A 619 -34.14 -10.89 -14.41
C LEU A 619 -32.94 -10.09 -14.94
N ASP A 620 -33.24 -9.02 -15.68
CA ASP A 620 -32.28 -8.14 -16.34
C ASP A 620 -31.57 -7.19 -15.35
N ILE A 621 -30.71 -6.32 -15.91
CA ILE A 621 -29.99 -5.28 -15.14
C ILE A 621 -30.96 -4.36 -14.38
N LYS A 622 -32.13 -4.03 -14.95
CA LYS A 622 -33.14 -3.19 -14.29
C LYS A 622 -33.77 -3.91 -13.10
N MET A 623 -33.94 -5.24 -13.19
CA MET A 623 -34.38 -6.05 -12.06
C MET A 623 -33.31 -6.10 -10.97
N LEU A 624 -32.05 -6.30 -11.35
CA LEU A 624 -30.92 -6.27 -10.40
C LEU A 624 -30.90 -4.95 -9.60
N ASP A 625 -31.08 -3.81 -10.26
CA ASP A 625 -31.16 -2.50 -9.59
C ASP A 625 -32.35 -2.40 -8.61
N ARG A 626 -33.53 -2.91 -8.98
CA ARG A 626 -34.70 -2.97 -8.09
C ARG A 626 -34.42 -3.83 -6.85
N VAL A 627 -33.73 -4.96 -7.00
CA VAL A 627 -33.33 -5.83 -5.88
C VAL A 627 -32.29 -5.15 -4.97
N ILE A 628 -31.30 -4.45 -5.55
CA ILE A 628 -30.30 -3.68 -4.79
C ILE A 628 -30.97 -2.55 -3.99
N GLU A 629 -31.97 -1.87 -4.57
CA GLU A 629 -32.72 -0.82 -3.87
C GLU A 629 -33.60 -1.39 -2.74
N ALA A 630 -34.19 -2.57 -2.92
CA ALA A 630 -34.86 -3.29 -1.84
C ALA A 630 -33.89 -3.67 -0.70
N VAL A 631 -32.69 -4.15 -1.02
CA VAL A 631 -31.62 -4.45 -0.05
C VAL A 631 -31.25 -3.21 0.76
N LYS A 632 -31.06 -2.04 0.12
CA LYS A 632 -30.76 -0.78 0.81
C LYS A 632 -31.86 -0.39 1.80
N LYS A 633 -33.13 -0.48 1.40
CA LYS A 633 -34.29 -0.18 2.26
C LYS A 633 -34.37 -1.11 3.47
N VAL A 634 -34.25 -2.41 3.25
CA VAL A 634 -34.25 -3.43 4.33
C VAL A 634 -33.08 -3.21 5.28
N ARG A 635 -31.87 -2.94 4.77
CA ARG A 635 -30.70 -2.60 5.61
C ARG A 635 -30.94 -1.33 6.42
N GLY A 636 -31.56 -0.29 5.84
CA GLY A 636 -31.94 0.93 6.56
C GLY A 636 -32.85 0.64 7.75
N GLY A 637 -33.89 -0.17 7.55
CA GLY A 637 -34.79 -0.62 8.63
C GLY A 637 -34.06 -1.45 9.71
N LEU A 638 -33.18 -2.38 9.31
CA LEU A 638 -32.37 -3.16 10.25
C LEU A 638 -31.45 -2.28 11.10
N MET A 639 -30.75 -1.33 10.49
CA MET A 639 -29.88 -0.40 11.21
C MET A 639 -30.66 0.52 12.16
N HIS A 640 -31.90 0.87 11.84
CA HIS A 640 -32.79 1.57 12.75
C HIS A 640 -33.18 0.69 13.95
N LEU A 641 -33.51 -0.59 13.73
CA LEU A 641 -33.81 -1.54 14.81
C LEU A 641 -32.63 -1.71 15.77
N LEU A 642 -31.41 -1.91 15.25
CA LEU A 642 -30.20 -2.09 16.06
C LEU A 642 -29.98 -0.87 16.96
N LYS A 643 -30.02 0.35 16.39
CA LYS A 643 -29.91 1.61 17.15
C LYS A 643 -31.00 1.75 18.23
N SER A 644 -32.25 1.40 17.93
CA SER A 644 -33.34 1.44 18.91
C SER A 644 -33.15 0.43 20.05
N LYS A 645 -32.56 -0.76 19.79
CA LYS A 645 -32.25 -1.75 20.83
C LYS A 645 -31.06 -1.35 21.71
N ASP A 646 -30.12 -0.54 21.22
CA ASP A 646 -29.05 0.02 22.04
C ASP A 646 -29.58 1.09 23.00
N VAL A 647 -30.38 2.03 22.49
CA VAL A 647 -31.00 3.11 23.30
C VAL A 647 -31.90 2.56 24.42
N GLN A 648 -32.62 1.45 24.21
CA GLN A 648 -33.45 0.85 25.26
C GLN A 648 -32.69 0.00 26.29
N GLN A 649 -31.46 -0.43 26.01
CA GLN A 649 -30.66 -1.17 27.01
C GLN A 649 -30.00 -0.25 28.05
N GLU A 650 -29.74 1.01 27.70
CA GLU A 650 -29.09 1.99 28.59
C GLU A 650 -29.90 2.30 29.88
N PRO A 651 -31.22 2.62 29.84
CA PRO A 651 -31.99 2.91 31.06
C PRO A 651 -32.29 1.66 31.90
N ALA A 652 -32.41 0.47 31.30
CA ALA A 652 -32.72 -0.76 32.04
C ALA A 652 -31.60 -1.15 33.03
N ILE A 653 -30.34 -0.80 32.72
CA ILE A 653 -29.22 -1.09 33.61
C ILE A 653 -29.10 -0.02 34.71
N LEU A 654 -29.44 1.25 34.42
CA LEU A 654 -29.56 2.29 35.44
C LEU A 654 -30.67 1.98 36.46
N HIS A 655 -31.84 1.52 36.00
CA HIS A 655 -32.96 1.19 36.88
C HIS A 655 -32.70 -0.05 37.76
N LYS A 656 -31.86 -0.98 37.27
CA LYS A 656 -31.41 -2.17 38.04
C LYS A 656 -30.26 -1.86 39.00
N ALA A 657 -29.54 -0.75 38.82
CA ALA A 657 -28.59 -0.23 39.80
C ALA A 657 -29.29 0.65 40.88
N ALA A 658 -30.43 1.25 40.55
CA ALA A 658 -31.21 2.08 41.48
C ALA A 658 -32.10 1.26 42.44
N LEU A 659 -32.60 0.09 42.03
CA LEU A 659 -33.31 -0.85 42.89
C LEU A 659 -32.32 -1.79 43.58
N GLY A 660 -31.68 -1.29 44.63
CA GLY A 660 -30.85 -2.07 45.55
C GLY A 660 -31.70 -3.03 46.39
N ASP A 661 -32.16 -4.12 45.78
CA ASP A 661 -32.94 -5.17 46.44
C ASP A 661 -31.99 -6.25 46.98
N GLY A 662 -31.51 -6.04 48.20
CA GLY A 662 -30.57 -6.92 48.88
C GLY A 662 -31.28 -7.84 49.89
N LEU A 663 -31.36 -9.14 49.57
CA LEU A 663 -31.67 -10.21 50.53
C LEU A 663 -30.94 -11.50 50.14
N GLY A 664 -30.34 -12.18 51.13
CA GLY A 664 -29.81 -13.54 50.99
C GLY A 664 -28.29 -13.64 51.08
N ALA A 665 -27.74 -13.54 52.30
CA ALA A 665 -26.35 -13.90 52.57
C ALA A 665 -26.20 -15.42 52.67
N GLU A 666 -25.14 -15.97 52.09
CA GLU A 666 -24.43 -17.14 52.61
C GLU A 666 -22.94 -16.81 52.66
N ASP A 667 -22.31 -17.11 53.80
CA ASP A 667 -20.94 -16.70 54.10
C ASP A 667 -19.90 -17.45 53.25
N GLY A 668 -18.98 -16.70 52.66
CA GLY A 668 -17.85 -17.22 51.90
C GLY A 668 -16.69 -16.25 51.88
N ALA A 669 -15.85 -16.30 52.92
CA ALA A 669 -14.65 -15.45 53.02
C ALA A 669 -13.68 -15.71 51.86
N GLY A 670 -13.26 -14.64 51.18
CA GLY A 670 -12.26 -14.66 50.12
C GLY A 670 -11.74 -13.24 49.88
N ASP A 671 -10.42 -13.08 50.01
CA ASP A 671 -9.74 -11.78 50.05
C ASP A 671 -9.75 -11.01 48.70
N ASP A 672 -9.66 -9.69 48.82
CA ASP A 672 -8.97 -8.73 47.94
C ASP A 672 -9.01 -8.95 46.41
N ALA A 673 -9.92 -8.22 45.75
CA ALA A 673 -9.78 -7.86 44.33
C ALA A 673 -10.34 -6.44 44.07
N ASP A 674 -9.45 -5.49 43.80
CA ASP A 674 -9.77 -4.07 43.59
C ASP A 674 -10.64 -3.81 42.35
N GLY A 675 -11.43 -2.73 42.40
CA GLY A 675 -12.43 -2.41 41.38
C GLY A 675 -11.89 -1.69 40.14
N GLU A 676 -12.14 -2.24 38.94
CA GLU A 676 -11.86 -1.59 37.64
C GLU A 676 -13.06 -1.54 36.65
N GLU A 677 -14.24 -2.07 36.98
CA GLU A 677 -15.35 -2.16 36.01
C GLU A 677 -16.05 -0.82 35.65
N GLY A 678 -15.89 0.23 36.47
CA GLY A 678 -16.56 1.52 36.24
C GLY A 678 -16.07 2.30 35.02
N VAL A 679 -14.80 2.12 34.63
CA VAL A 679 -14.14 2.95 33.59
C VAL A 679 -14.47 2.49 32.16
N VAL A 680 -14.75 1.20 31.97
CA VAL A 680 -14.94 0.60 30.64
C VAL A 680 -16.25 1.08 29.97
N ARG A 681 -17.32 1.27 30.74
CA ARG A 681 -18.63 1.67 30.19
C ARG A 681 -18.64 3.08 29.59
N GLY A 682 -17.95 4.04 30.22
CA GLY A 682 -17.85 5.41 29.72
C GLY A 682 -17.14 5.52 28.36
N GLN A 683 -16.16 4.66 28.10
CA GLN A 683 -15.45 4.64 26.82
C GLN A 683 -16.30 4.07 25.66
N MET A 684 -17.32 3.26 25.94
CA MET A 684 -18.15 2.63 24.91
C MET A 684 -19.18 3.60 24.32
N SER A 685 -19.84 4.39 25.18
CA SER A 685 -20.79 5.44 24.77
C SER A 685 -20.10 6.52 23.90
N LEU A 686 -18.88 6.92 24.29
CA LEU A 686 -18.08 7.89 23.51
C LEU A 686 -17.68 7.38 22.12
N LYS A 687 -17.33 6.10 21.97
CA LYS A 687 -17.04 5.51 20.65
C LYS A 687 -18.27 5.49 19.75
N LEU A 688 -19.45 5.19 20.31
CA LEU A 688 -20.71 5.16 19.55
C LEU A 688 -21.09 6.56 19.04
N ALA A 689 -20.84 7.61 19.84
CA ALA A 689 -21.06 9.00 19.44
C ALA A 689 -20.13 9.45 18.30
N ASP A 690 -18.84 9.11 18.37
CA ASP A 690 -17.85 9.42 17.33
C ASP A 690 -18.14 8.67 16.01
N GLU A 691 -18.54 7.39 16.08
CA GLU A 691 -19.01 6.64 14.91
C GLU A 691 -20.29 7.24 14.30
N LEU A 692 -21.26 7.66 15.12
CA LEU A 692 -22.49 8.30 14.63
C LEU A 692 -22.19 9.65 13.94
N GLN A 693 -21.24 10.42 14.46
CA GLN A 693 -20.78 11.67 13.84
C GLN A 693 -20.07 11.39 12.51
N LYS A 694 -19.16 10.41 12.47
CA LYS A 694 -18.47 9.98 11.24
C LYS A 694 -19.44 9.54 10.15
N VAL A 695 -20.50 8.80 10.49
CA VAL A 695 -21.57 8.40 9.55
C VAL A 695 -22.36 9.63 9.02
N LYS A 696 -22.63 10.64 9.86
CA LYS A 696 -23.27 11.88 9.39
C LYS A 696 -22.40 12.64 8.39
N GLU A 697 -21.10 12.74 8.66
CA GLU A 697 -20.14 13.41 7.76
C GLU A 697 -19.97 12.67 6.43
N GLU A 698 -19.87 11.34 6.47
CA GLU A 698 -19.83 10.50 5.27
C GLU A 698 -21.11 10.65 4.43
N ASN A 699 -22.27 10.73 5.08
CA ASN A 699 -23.53 10.96 4.38
C ASN A 699 -23.60 12.36 3.74
N MET A 700 -23.11 13.43 4.41
CA MET A 700 -22.97 14.75 3.79
C MET A 700 -21.97 14.74 2.62
N ARG A 701 -20.85 14.03 2.75
CA ARG A 701 -19.86 13.90 1.65
C ARG A 701 -20.48 13.20 0.44
N ASN A 702 -21.23 12.12 0.66
CA ASN A 702 -21.96 11.41 -0.39
C ASN A 702 -23.09 12.26 -1.01
N GLN A 703 -23.74 13.12 -0.23
CA GLN A 703 -24.72 14.08 -0.76
C GLN A 703 -24.05 15.13 -1.66
N LYS A 704 -22.91 15.69 -1.24
CA LYS A 704 -22.13 16.64 -2.06
C LYS A 704 -21.67 16.00 -3.37
N LEU A 705 -21.14 14.77 -3.31
CA LEU A 705 -20.70 14.02 -4.48
C LEU A 705 -21.85 13.75 -5.49
N ARG A 706 -23.07 13.48 -4.99
CA ARG A 706 -24.26 13.35 -5.85
C ARG A 706 -24.63 14.67 -6.53
N GLU A 707 -24.48 15.80 -5.85
CA GLU A 707 -24.75 17.11 -6.44
C GLU A 707 -23.69 17.50 -7.48
N GLU A 708 -22.41 17.18 -7.24
CA GLU A 708 -21.31 17.35 -8.18
C GLU A 708 -21.50 16.47 -9.43
N ASN A 709 -21.86 15.20 -9.26
CA ASN A 709 -22.19 14.32 -10.39
C ASN A 709 -23.39 14.83 -11.19
N ARG A 710 -24.45 15.33 -10.53
CA ARG A 710 -25.61 15.93 -11.22
C ARG A 710 -25.20 17.13 -12.08
N LYS A 711 -24.29 17.98 -11.58
CA LYS A 711 -23.75 19.13 -12.34
C LYS A 711 -22.91 18.69 -13.53
N LEU A 712 -22.15 17.59 -13.40
CA LEU A 712 -21.40 17.00 -14.51
C LEU A 712 -22.32 16.39 -15.58
N GLU A 713 -23.39 15.71 -15.19
CA GLU A 713 -24.42 15.20 -16.12
C GLU A 713 -25.12 16.34 -16.88
N GLU A 714 -25.43 17.44 -16.19
CA GLU A 714 -26.03 18.64 -16.77
C GLU A 714 -25.08 19.32 -17.78
N ALA A 715 -23.81 19.54 -17.42
CA ALA A 715 -22.80 20.09 -18.33
C ALA A 715 -22.49 19.17 -19.52
N LEU A 716 -22.53 17.85 -19.34
CA LEU A 716 -22.34 16.89 -20.44
C LEU A 716 -23.51 16.92 -21.43
N LYS A 717 -24.73 17.17 -20.93
CA LYS A 717 -25.93 17.36 -21.76
C LYS A 717 -25.88 18.68 -22.54
N GLU A 718 -25.45 19.77 -21.91
CA GLU A 718 -25.20 21.06 -22.59
C GLU A 718 -24.16 20.91 -23.72
N LEU A 719 -23.07 20.16 -23.47
CA LEU A 719 -22.05 19.90 -24.48
C LEU A 719 -22.56 19.03 -25.65
N GLN A 720 -23.43 18.05 -25.37
CA GLN A 720 -24.11 17.28 -26.42
C GLN A 720 -25.07 18.15 -27.25
N GLU A 721 -25.77 19.09 -26.63
CA GLU A 721 -26.66 20.03 -27.33
C GLU A 721 -25.86 21.02 -28.20
N ALA A 722 -24.76 21.56 -27.68
CA ALA A 722 -23.84 22.42 -28.45
C ALA A 722 -23.26 21.70 -29.68
N ASN A 723 -22.82 20.45 -29.53
CA ASN A 723 -22.35 19.63 -30.65
C ASN A 723 -23.47 19.36 -31.69
N ARG A 724 -24.71 19.18 -31.24
CA ARG A 724 -25.87 19.03 -32.14
C ARG A 724 -26.20 20.32 -32.90
N LEU A 725 -25.98 21.48 -32.31
CA LEU A 725 -26.13 22.78 -32.99
C LEU A 725 -25.00 23.00 -34.01
N LEU A 726 -23.75 22.70 -33.66
CA LEU A 726 -22.62 22.78 -34.60
C LEU A 726 -22.82 21.86 -35.82
N ALA A 727 -23.36 20.66 -35.64
CA ALA A 727 -23.69 19.76 -36.73
C ALA A 727 -24.72 20.36 -37.70
N LYS A 728 -25.72 21.10 -37.21
CA LYS A 728 -26.70 21.80 -38.06
C LYS A 728 -26.09 22.96 -38.83
N VAL A 729 -25.25 23.78 -38.18
CA VAL A 729 -24.55 24.90 -38.85
C VAL A 729 -23.71 24.37 -40.01
N ARG A 730 -23.01 23.26 -39.81
CA ARG A 730 -22.25 22.59 -40.88
C ARG A 730 -23.13 22.09 -42.04
N GLU A 731 -24.29 21.52 -41.74
CA GLU A 731 -25.26 21.08 -42.75
C GLU A 731 -25.86 22.27 -43.54
N GLU A 732 -25.99 23.45 -42.91
CA GLU A 732 -26.42 24.69 -43.57
C GLU A 732 -25.30 25.30 -44.42
N GLU A 733 -24.05 25.33 -43.94
CA GLU A 733 -22.87 25.74 -44.72
C GLU A 733 -22.68 24.87 -45.97
N GLU A 734 -22.78 23.54 -45.84
CA GLU A 734 -22.67 22.60 -46.96
C GLU A 734 -23.78 22.82 -48.02
N LYS A 735 -25.00 23.21 -47.60
CA LYS A 735 -26.10 23.58 -48.52
C LYS A 735 -25.88 24.92 -49.21
N CYS A 736 -25.28 25.91 -48.54
CA CYS A 736 -24.93 27.18 -49.16
C CYS A 736 -23.86 26.99 -50.24
N VAL A 737 -22.79 26.23 -49.96
CA VAL A 737 -21.71 25.95 -50.93
C VAL A 737 -22.22 25.17 -52.14
N ALA A 738 -23.09 24.18 -51.94
CA ALA A 738 -23.71 23.43 -53.04
C ALA A 738 -24.65 24.28 -53.92
N GLY A 739 -25.17 25.40 -53.39
CA GLY A 739 -26.03 26.33 -54.12
C GLY A 739 -25.27 27.24 -55.10
N GLU A 740 -24.01 27.58 -54.81
CA GLU A 740 -23.21 28.48 -55.66
C GLU A 740 -22.58 27.77 -56.87
N GLN A 741 -22.25 26.48 -56.76
CA GLN A 741 -21.64 25.70 -57.86
C GLN A 741 -22.62 25.32 -58.99
N GLY A 742 -23.93 25.49 -58.79
CA GLY A 742 -24.94 25.09 -59.77
C GLY A 742 -25.22 26.08 -60.91
N ASN A 743 -24.43 27.15 -61.05
CA ASN A 743 -24.77 28.29 -61.91
C ASN A 743 -23.62 28.81 -62.82
N GLU A 744 -22.51 28.07 -62.91
CA GLU A 744 -21.31 28.47 -63.68
C GLU A 744 -20.83 27.37 -64.66
N GLU A 745 -21.77 26.66 -65.30
CA GLU A 745 -21.45 25.65 -66.33
C GLU A 745 -22.33 25.82 -67.58
N VAL A 746 -22.11 26.91 -68.32
CA VAL A 746 -22.59 27.09 -69.71
C VAL A 746 -21.52 27.79 -70.53
N LEU A 747 -21.25 27.27 -71.74
CA LEU A 747 -20.37 27.82 -72.79
C LEU A 747 -18.84 27.75 -72.54
N VAL A 748 -18.25 26.58 -72.83
CA VAL A 748 -17.06 26.53 -73.70
C VAL A 748 -17.33 25.48 -74.80
N GLU A 749 -17.18 25.89 -76.05
CA GLU A 749 -17.33 25.05 -77.24
C GLU A 749 -15.98 24.57 -77.78
N GLU A 750 -16.06 23.47 -78.53
CA GLU A 750 -15.20 23.04 -79.66
C GLU A 750 -13.77 22.52 -79.47
N ASP A 751 -13.49 21.52 -80.35
CA ASP A 751 -12.21 21.11 -80.93
C ASP A 751 -11.11 20.50 -80.04
N LYS A 752 -10.27 19.56 -80.52
CA LYS A 752 -10.34 18.53 -81.58
C LYS A 752 -9.08 17.65 -81.43
N ASP A 753 -9.12 16.41 -81.94
CA ASP A 753 -8.00 15.58 -82.45
C ASP A 753 -6.61 15.63 -81.74
N GLY A 754 -6.07 14.47 -81.33
CA GLY A 754 -4.64 14.38 -80.96
C GLY A 754 -4.18 13.06 -80.35
N GLU A 755 -3.28 12.39 -81.05
CA GLU A 755 -2.60 11.12 -80.74
C GLU A 755 -1.77 11.07 -79.43
N ASP A 756 -1.54 9.83 -78.98
CA ASP A 756 -0.29 9.23 -78.47
C ASP A 756 0.70 10.04 -77.59
N GLY A 757 1.16 9.40 -76.51
CA GLY A 757 2.35 9.84 -75.78
C GLY A 757 2.59 9.08 -74.46
N GLU A 758 3.59 8.21 -74.45
CA GLU A 758 4.25 7.75 -73.22
C GLU A 758 5.02 8.94 -72.59
N ASP A 759 5.13 9.00 -71.26
CA ASP A 759 6.42 8.96 -70.56
C ASP A 759 6.32 9.26 -69.04
N GLU A 760 7.31 8.73 -68.31
CA GLU A 760 7.56 9.01 -66.90
C GLU A 760 8.25 10.38 -66.73
N GLU A 761 7.98 11.13 -65.65
CA GLU A 761 9.06 11.88 -64.98
C GLU A 761 8.76 12.28 -63.53
N GLU A 762 9.82 12.31 -62.71
CA GLU A 762 9.81 12.85 -61.34
C GLU A 762 9.68 14.39 -61.34
N VAL A 763 8.98 14.97 -60.36
CA VAL A 763 9.15 16.41 -60.05
C VAL A 763 9.41 16.64 -58.56
N VAL A 764 10.62 17.14 -58.31
CA VAL A 764 11.12 17.68 -57.03
C VAL A 764 10.34 18.93 -56.61
N VAL A 765 10.01 19.07 -55.31
CA VAL A 765 9.46 20.31 -54.75
C VAL A 765 10.43 20.98 -53.78
N GLU A 766 10.93 22.16 -54.16
CA GLU A 766 11.76 23.03 -53.32
C GLU A 766 10.97 23.68 -52.15
N GLY A 767 11.42 23.48 -50.91
CA GLY A 767 10.94 24.24 -49.74
C GLY A 767 11.75 25.51 -49.49
N LYS A 768 11.32 26.67 -50.01
CA LYS A 768 12.04 27.96 -49.86
C LYS A 768 12.01 28.50 -48.42
N GLY A 769 13.19 28.70 -47.83
CA GLY A 769 13.34 29.28 -46.49
C GLY A 769 13.09 30.78 -46.41
N LYS A 770 12.70 31.28 -45.22
CA LYS A 770 12.50 32.72 -44.94
C LYS A 770 13.19 33.13 -43.64
N LYS A 771 14.27 33.91 -43.76
CA LYS A 771 14.98 34.56 -42.64
C LYS A 771 14.10 35.62 -41.97
N ARG A 772 14.11 35.71 -40.63
CA ARG A 772 13.97 36.99 -39.90
C ARG A 772 14.95 37.04 -38.72
N THR A 773 15.53 38.22 -38.54
CA THR A 773 16.57 38.55 -37.56
C THR A 773 16.04 39.49 -36.48
N LYS A 774 16.61 39.40 -35.27
CA LYS A 774 16.90 40.45 -34.25
C LYS A 774 16.95 39.78 -32.87
N SER A 775 18.10 39.65 -32.21
CA SER A 775 18.92 40.69 -31.54
C SER A 775 18.31 41.22 -30.24
N GLY A 776 18.88 40.79 -29.11
CA GLY A 776 18.56 41.30 -27.77
C GLY A 776 19.42 40.59 -26.73
N GLY A 777 20.49 41.24 -26.27
CA GLY A 777 21.36 40.68 -25.23
C GLY A 777 21.35 41.53 -23.98
N SER A 778 21.52 40.92 -22.80
CA SER A 778 21.97 41.64 -21.61
C SER A 778 22.61 40.73 -20.54
N ARG A 779 23.88 41.01 -20.27
CA ARG A 779 24.55 41.02 -18.95
C ARG A 779 24.39 39.82 -17.99
N LYS A 780 25.44 39.00 -17.92
CA LYS A 780 25.82 38.20 -16.74
C LYS A 780 26.27 39.12 -15.57
N PRO A 781 25.93 38.83 -14.31
CA PRO A 781 26.67 39.32 -13.15
C PRO A 781 27.83 38.37 -12.77
N SER A 782 28.79 38.92 -12.01
CA SER A 782 30.13 38.35 -11.79
C SER A 782 30.28 37.46 -10.56
N LYS A 783 31.22 36.52 -10.63
CA LYS A 783 31.80 35.75 -9.50
C LYS A 783 32.10 36.62 -8.28
N LYS A 784 31.81 36.13 -7.06
CA LYS A 784 32.42 36.60 -5.81
C LYS A 784 32.95 35.44 -4.95
N ALA A 785 33.86 35.82 -4.05
CA ALA A 785 34.88 35.00 -3.38
C ALA A 785 34.40 33.74 -2.62
N LYS A 786 35.31 32.76 -2.54
CA LYS A 786 35.30 31.70 -1.51
C LYS A 786 35.57 32.32 -0.14
N GLY A 787 34.76 31.97 0.87
CA GLY A 787 35.04 32.22 2.27
C GLY A 787 35.48 30.94 2.99
N ASP A 788 36.60 30.99 3.71
CA ASP A 788 37.11 29.87 4.51
C ASP A 788 36.25 29.64 5.77
N VAL A 789 35.52 28.53 5.82
CA VAL A 789 34.82 28.10 7.04
C VAL A 789 35.73 27.18 7.86
N ARG A 790 36.35 27.75 8.90
CA ARG A 790 37.12 27.01 9.91
C ARG A 790 36.23 25.98 10.62
N ARG A 791 36.60 24.70 10.54
CA ARG A 791 36.04 23.63 11.38
C ARG A 791 36.46 23.86 12.85
N PHE A 792 35.52 24.26 13.71
CA PHE A 792 35.68 24.13 15.15
C PHE A 792 35.24 22.72 15.61
N SER A 793 36.22 21.88 15.94
CA SER A 793 36.02 20.58 16.58
C SER A 793 35.61 20.75 18.04
N ARG A 794 34.30 20.75 18.31
CA ARG A 794 33.77 20.79 19.68
C ARG A 794 33.95 19.42 20.35
N ALA A 795 34.99 19.29 21.17
CA ALA A 795 35.25 18.09 21.96
C ALA A 795 34.11 17.84 22.97
N LYS A 796 33.69 16.58 23.10
CA LYS A 796 32.82 16.15 24.20
C LYS A 796 33.64 16.05 25.49
N GLN A 797 33.31 16.85 26.50
CA GLN A 797 33.76 16.57 27.86
C GLN A 797 32.89 15.47 28.50
N PRO A 798 33.46 14.60 29.35
CA PRO A 798 32.73 13.54 30.04
C PRO A 798 31.89 14.08 31.22
N THR A 799 30.93 13.25 31.65
CA THR A 799 29.86 13.58 32.59
C THR A 799 30.29 13.69 34.05
N GLU A 800 29.91 14.79 34.71
CA GLU A 800 30.03 15.03 36.15
C GLU A 800 28.94 14.29 36.95
N LYS A 801 28.87 12.96 36.83
CA LYS A 801 27.87 12.15 37.57
C LYS A 801 28.42 10.82 38.12
N ALA A 802 29.72 10.79 38.39
CA ALA A 802 30.44 9.65 38.97
C ALA A 802 31.36 10.08 40.14
N MET A 803 30.84 10.90 41.06
CA MET A 803 31.42 11.15 42.38
C MET A 803 30.31 11.40 43.41
N LYS A 804 29.82 10.32 44.05
CA LYS A 804 29.22 10.22 45.41
C LYS A 804 28.32 8.98 45.52
N LEU A 805 28.95 7.82 45.66
CA LEU A 805 28.63 6.69 46.57
C LEU A 805 29.45 5.47 46.15
#